data_AF-A0A3N5FN69-F1
#
_entry.id   AF-A0A3N5FN69-F1
#
_cell.length_a   1.000
_cell.length_b   1.000
_cell.length_c   1.000
_cell.angle_alpha   90.00
_cell.angle_beta   90.00
_cell.angle_gamma   90.00
#
_symmetry.space_group_name_H-M   'P 1'
#
loop_
_entity.id
_entity.type
_entity.pdbx_description
1 polymer ?
#
loop_
_entity_poly.entity_id
_entity_poly.type
_entity_poly.pdbx_seq_one_letter_code
_entity_poly.pdbx_strand_id
1 'polypeptide(L)'
;MSLFKETTSTEKLLDFIRNKKIDTVSTSLGISKIESQVKKPSSASLKIVSEKKPVNIGIDIGHEYLKLVKTTKLADKSWTFLDYKSISLTHIDSKKSPEFINFIKSELYNFFGTDNDLNLWANMSAAHVNVRHLKIPKVPKNQIENTISWAIKRETPFDDKDMSLDFEILGEITEENIPKLSIIAYTAPRDEVKDTKILFSEIGLPLNGMSIAPFAVQNILKTIQIPAHEGTIASLFIGNDFSRIDIYANGKLVMTRGIRAGIKSMVEALMERISGESQEQEELYELEGTSAKARAQGVRKALLSLSPDSPHLTEKDIGFKLTEEEKFNAIILSLERVVRQVERTFEYYTTTLKYDRVDRIYVSSVMNVYMPIVKYVGDQLGIESDVLDPLKFQLSNFESYAEKICLSDRVALIPALGLALSDNEYTPNLLFRFKDKEKLANTLRITNAVFAALIVVALICGGIFFYQNRVINQKKADIIQIEGRLSQYKPLVDQSTISRMVDGLKEQQQISKTYSERYLGMAVISELSSLTPKNIRLINLKADLGGFASGQEPPKKDIKTSGKNDVKRKLVIEGLVFGDRNTLESSLAGFIIRLKESPMFRKINIQKNGIEPFRKDDVLHFVIDIALMES
;
A
#
# COMPACT_ATOMS: atom_id res chain seq x y z
N MET A 1 21.04 45.91 -7.63
CA MET A 1 20.01 46.04 -6.56
C MET A 1 18.77 45.31 -7.07
N SER A 2 18.28 44.20 -6.54
CA SER A 2 18.68 43.28 -5.48
C SER A 2 18.05 41.93 -5.84
N LEU A 3 18.82 40.84 -5.78
CA LEU A 3 18.26 39.49 -5.81
C LEU A 3 17.41 39.27 -4.56
N PHE A 4 16.15 38.88 -4.71
CA PHE A 4 15.37 38.29 -3.62
C PHE A 4 15.39 36.77 -3.75
N LYS A 5 15.81 36.15 -2.65
CA LYS A 5 16.16 34.76 -2.45
C LYS A 5 14.92 34.05 -1.88
N GLU A 6 14.43 33.01 -2.54
CA GLU A 6 13.37 32.14 -2.01
C GLU A 6 13.91 31.32 -0.83
N THR A 7 13.22 31.38 0.31
CA THR A 7 13.54 30.63 1.52
C THR A 7 12.71 29.34 1.60
N THR A 8 13.39 28.22 1.89
CA THR A 8 12.81 26.87 1.95
C THR A 8 12.13 26.59 3.29
N SER A 9 11.09 25.75 3.27
CA SER A 9 10.16 25.40 4.35
C SER A 9 10.76 24.95 5.70
N THR A 10 12.06 24.63 5.75
CA THR A 10 12.81 24.29 6.96
C THR A 10 13.09 25.50 7.86
N GLU A 11 13.25 26.70 7.30
CA GLU A 11 13.49 27.92 8.09
C GLU A 11 12.25 28.35 8.88
N LYS A 12 11.06 28.21 8.29
CA LYS A 12 9.77 28.46 8.95
C LYS A 12 9.50 27.51 10.12
N LEU A 13 10.02 26.28 10.06
CA LEU A 13 9.84 25.29 11.13
C LEU A 13 10.74 25.60 12.33
N LEU A 14 11.94 26.14 12.09
CA LEU A 14 12.90 26.50 13.14
C LEU A 14 12.49 27.77 13.89
N ASP A 15 11.86 28.74 13.23
CA ASP A 15 11.29 29.93 13.88
C ASP A 15 10.09 29.59 14.79
N PHE A 16 9.34 28.54 14.45
CA PHE A 16 8.22 28.09 15.27
C PHE A 16 8.69 27.37 16.56
N ILE A 17 9.82 26.68 16.50
CA ILE A 17 10.41 25.99 17.65
C ILE A 17 11.08 27.00 18.60
N ARG A 18 11.59 28.13 18.09
CA ARG A 18 12.28 29.13 18.91
C ARG A 18 11.38 29.95 19.84
N ASN A 19 10.05 29.93 19.62
CA ASN A 19 9.17 30.95 20.18
C ASN A 19 8.07 30.48 21.13
N LYS A 20 8.20 29.32 21.79
CA LYS A 20 7.27 28.95 22.88
C LYS A 20 7.99 28.78 24.22
N LYS A 21 7.85 29.84 25.02
CA LYS A 21 8.22 29.94 26.43
C LYS A 21 7.61 28.81 27.27
N ILE A 22 8.44 28.39 28.21
CA ILE A 22 8.20 27.49 29.33
C ILE A 22 7.50 28.29 30.43
N ASP A 23 6.36 27.80 30.93
CA ASP A 23 5.85 28.17 32.25
C ASP A 23 6.23 27.06 33.23
N THR A 24 7.18 27.37 34.11
CA THR A 24 7.54 26.59 35.29
C THR A 24 6.73 27.07 36.49
N VAL A 25 6.06 26.16 37.19
CA VAL A 25 5.84 26.29 38.63
C VAL A 25 6.43 25.06 39.32
N SER A 26 7.39 25.36 40.19
CA SER A 26 8.28 24.49 40.95
C SER A 26 7.68 24.06 42.28
N THR A 27 7.93 22.81 42.73
CA THR A 27 8.34 22.60 44.14
C THR A 27 9.12 21.29 44.36
N SER A 28 10.38 21.47 44.75
CA SER A 28 11.26 20.68 45.64
C SER A 28 11.34 19.14 45.52
N LEU A 29 12.53 18.69 45.11
CA LEU A 29 13.13 17.41 45.50
C LEU A 29 13.69 17.49 46.93
N GLY A 30 13.34 16.53 47.78
CA GLY A 30 13.94 16.25 49.08
C GLY A 30 14.29 14.76 49.19
N ILE A 31 15.54 14.50 49.56
CA ILE A 31 16.26 13.22 49.51
C ILE A 31 15.94 12.38 50.76
N SER A 32 15.65 11.08 50.62
CA SER A 32 16.29 10.03 51.45
C SER A 32 16.10 8.64 50.83
N LYS A 33 17.06 7.77 51.14
CA LYS A 33 17.29 6.44 50.57
C LYS A 33 16.99 5.39 51.66
N ILE A 34 16.68 4.17 51.21
CA ILE A 34 16.56 2.88 51.95
C ILE A 34 15.09 2.66 52.39
N GLU A 35 14.33 1.69 51.86
CA GLU A 35 14.52 0.25 52.02
C GLU A 35 13.59 -0.55 51.09
N SER A 36 13.90 -1.83 50.92
CA SER A 36 13.38 -2.80 49.96
C SER A 36 11.91 -3.18 50.12
N GLN A 37 11.14 -3.09 49.03
CA GLN A 37 10.00 -3.98 48.78
C GLN A 37 10.01 -4.50 47.34
N VAL A 38 10.17 -5.81 47.23
CA VAL A 38 10.00 -6.60 46.01
C VAL A 38 8.53 -6.55 45.60
N LYS A 39 8.21 -5.94 44.45
CA LYS A 39 6.98 -6.23 43.70
C LYS A 39 7.29 -6.33 42.20
N LYS A 40 6.77 -7.41 41.62
CA LYS A 40 6.93 -7.94 40.25
C LYS A 40 6.73 -6.89 39.15
N PRO A 41 7.34 -7.05 37.97
CA PRO A 41 7.09 -6.17 36.83
C PRO A 41 5.63 -6.33 36.39
N SER A 42 4.88 -5.22 36.42
CA SER A 42 3.58 -5.14 35.75
C SER A 42 3.83 -5.27 34.25
N SER A 43 3.27 -6.33 33.67
CA SER A 43 3.10 -6.48 32.23
C SER A 43 2.40 -5.23 31.69
N ALA A 44 3.07 -4.50 30.80
CA ALA A 44 2.44 -3.50 29.98
C ALA A 44 1.41 -4.21 29.09
N SER A 45 0.15 -4.23 29.52
CA SER A 45 -0.96 -4.59 28.66
C SER A 45 -1.11 -3.48 27.63
N LEU A 46 -0.74 -3.78 26.39
CA LEU A 46 -1.23 -3.05 25.22
C LEU A 46 -2.75 -2.94 25.38
N LYS A 47 -3.25 -1.74 25.63
CA LYS A 47 -4.68 -1.45 25.51
C LYS A 47 -5.05 -1.70 24.06
N ILE A 48 -5.64 -2.86 23.80
CA ILE A 48 -6.39 -3.12 22.59
C ILE A 48 -7.46 -2.02 22.54
N VAL A 49 -7.28 -1.10 21.61
CA VAL A 49 -8.32 -0.13 21.26
C VAL A 49 -9.51 -0.97 20.83
N SER A 50 -10.59 -0.94 21.61
CA SER A 50 -11.85 -1.54 21.20
C SER A 50 -12.34 -0.78 19.99
N GLU A 51 -12.15 -1.34 18.78
CA GLU A 51 -12.78 -0.86 17.56
C GLU A 51 -14.30 -0.79 17.82
N LYS A 52 -14.85 0.42 17.87
CA LYS A 52 -16.30 0.59 17.76
C LYS A 52 -16.68 0.09 16.37
N LYS A 53 -17.55 -0.91 16.30
CA LYS A 53 -18.00 -1.49 15.03
C LYS A 53 -18.80 -0.45 14.24
N PRO A 54 -18.69 -0.42 12.91
CA PRO A 54 -19.45 0.50 12.08
C PRO A 54 -20.94 0.28 12.28
N VAL A 55 -21.67 1.39 12.34
CA VAL A 55 -23.12 1.40 12.48
C VAL A 55 -23.72 1.58 11.09
N ASN A 56 -24.64 0.68 10.73
CA ASN A 56 -25.35 0.77 9.46
C ASN A 56 -26.71 1.42 9.67
N ILE A 57 -27.00 2.41 8.83
CA ILE A 57 -28.25 3.16 8.87
C ILE A 57 -28.95 3.01 7.53
N GLY A 58 -30.16 2.47 7.58
CA GLY A 58 -31.06 2.42 6.45
C GLY A 58 -32.03 3.59 6.48
N ILE A 59 -32.15 4.27 5.34
CA ILE A 59 -32.90 5.50 5.18
C ILE A 59 -33.94 5.31 4.09
N ASP A 60 -35.21 5.49 4.43
CA ASP A 60 -36.31 5.44 3.48
C ASP A 60 -37.09 6.77 3.48
N ILE A 61 -37.07 7.45 2.34
CA ILE A 61 -37.70 8.76 2.14
C ILE A 61 -38.95 8.55 1.26
N GLY A 62 -40.06 8.27 1.93
CA GLY A 62 -41.38 8.11 1.31
C GLY A 62 -41.98 9.43 0.82
N HIS A 63 -43.23 9.39 0.34
CA HIS A 63 -43.96 10.61 -0.01
C HIS A 63 -44.43 11.36 1.24
N GLU A 64 -44.88 10.63 2.26
CA GLU A 64 -45.48 11.20 3.47
C GLU A 64 -44.66 10.88 4.74
N TYR A 65 -43.50 10.22 4.61
CA TYR A 65 -42.69 9.79 5.75
C TYR A 65 -41.19 9.78 5.49
N LEU A 66 -40.43 9.95 6.57
CA LEU A 66 -39.01 9.60 6.68
C LEU A 66 -38.88 8.47 7.71
N LYS A 67 -38.26 7.37 7.32
CA LYS A 67 -37.97 6.25 8.23
C LYS A 67 -36.48 5.97 8.27
N LEU A 68 -35.99 5.81 9.48
CA LEU A 68 -34.58 5.56 9.78
C LEU A 68 -34.50 4.30 10.65
N VAL A 69 -33.58 3.41 10.32
CA VAL A 69 -33.31 2.21 11.12
C VAL A 69 -31.81 2.06 11.31
N LYS A 70 -31.38 1.79 12.54
CA LYS A 70 -30.00 1.64 12.94
C LYS A 70 -29.72 0.18 13.31
N THR A 71 -28.68 -0.39 12.72
CA THR A 71 -28.20 -1.74 13.00
C THR A 71 -26.68 -1.77 13.10
N THR A 72 -26.13 -2.83 13.69
CA THR A 72 -24.70 -3.10 13.67
C THR A 72 -24.44 -4.58 13.39
N LYS A 73 -23.34 -4.86 12.71
CA LYS A 73 -22.93 -6.22 12.37
C LYS A 73 -22.04 -6.77 13.48
N LEU A 74 -22.40 -7.92 14.04
CA LEU A 74 -21.62 -8.63 15.04
C LEU A 74 -20.46 -9.39 14.40
N ALA A 75 -19.53 -9.90 15.22
CA ALA A 75 -18.31 -10.55 14.75
C ALA A 75 -18.59 -11.90 14.06
N ASP A 76 -19.71 -12.53 14.41
CA ASP A 76 -20.25 -13.75 13.81
C ASP A 76 -21.05 -13.49 12.52
N LYS A 77 -21.01 -12.26 11.99
CA LYS A 77 -21.80 -11.76 10.84
C LYS A 77 -23.31 -11.67 11.09
N SER A 78 -23.80 -11.94 12.30
CA SER A 78 -25.20 -11.67 12.65
C SER A 78 -25.43 -10.16 12.79
N TRP A 79 -26.68 -9.74 12.69
CA TRP A 79 -27.05 -8.33 12.82
C TRP A 79 -27.71 -8.08 14.18
N THR A 80 -27.51 -6.88 14.71
CA THR A 80 -28.20 -6.42 15.91
C THR A 80 -28.91 -5.11 15.59
N PHE A 81 -30.19 -5.05 15.92
CA PHE A 81 -30.95 -3.82 15.86
C PHE A 81 -30.63 -2.92 17.05
N LEU A 82 -30.48 -1.63 16.78
CA LEU A 82 -30.11 -0.63 17.78
C LEU A 82 -31.23 0.37 18.03
N ASP A 83 -31.80 0.95 16.96
CA ASP A 83 -32.82 2.00 17.09
C ASP A 83 -33.61 2.21 15.79
N TYR A 84 -34.77 2.87 15.87
CA TYR A 84 -35.54 3.31 14.72
C TYR A 84 -36.18 4.68 14.96
N LYS A 85 -36.52 5.36 13.86
CA LYS A 85 -37.27 6.62 13.89
C LYS A 85 -38.23 6.68 12.71
N SER A 86 -39.49 7.04 12.97
CA SER A 86 -40.52 7.28 11.96
C SER A 86 -41.05 8.69 12.12
N ILE A 87 -41.01 9.47 11.03
CA ILE A 87 -41.35 10.89 11.03
C ILE A 87 -42.31 11.16 9.86
N SER A 88 -43.39 11.90 10.11
CA SER A 88 -44.31 12.35 9.06
C SER A 88 -43.75 13.55 8.29
N LEU A 89 -43.84 13.53 6.96
CA LEU A 89 -43.41 14.61 6.05
C LEU A 89 -44.57 15.47 5.54
N THR A 90 -45.75 15.39 6.18
CA THR A 90 -47.00 16.05 5.73
C THR A 90 -46.93 17.58 5.61
N HIS A 91 -45.90 18.23 6.13
CA HIS A 91 -45.74 19.70 6.12
C HIS A 91 -44.80 20.22 5.02
N ILE A 92 -44.24 19.35 4.18
CA ILE A 92 -43.21 19.75 3.20
C ILE A 92 -43.72 19.57 1.77
N ASP A 93 -43.89 20.69 1.07
CA ASP A 93 -44.48 20.72 -0.28
C ASP A 93 -43.54 20.20 -1.38
N SER A 94 -42.22 20.35 -1.22
CA SER A 94 -41.25 19.96 -2.24
C SER A 94 -40.01 19.29 -1.66
N LYS A 95 -39.69 18.10 -2.18
CA LYS A 95 -38.48 17.33 -1.84
C LYS A 95 -37.17 17.97 -2.30
N LYS A 96 -37.24 19.03 -3.12
CA LYS A 96 -36.06 19.77 -3.60
C LYS A 96 -35.90 21.13 -2.91
N SER A 97 -36.73 21.44 -1.92
CA SER A 97 -36.65 22.73 -1.23
C SER A 97 -35.50 22.74 -0.21
N PRO A 98 -34.84 23.88 0.04
CA PRO A 98 -33.83 23.99 1.09
C PRO A 98 -34.36 23.64 2.48
N GLU A 99 -35.65 23.90 2.75
CA GLU A 99 -36.33 23.53 3.99
C GLU A 99 -36.35 22.00 4.17
N PHE A 100 -36.66 21.26 3.10
CA PHE A 100 -36.63 19.80 3.11
C PHE A 100 -35.22 19.28 3.44
N ILE A 101 -34.20 19.80 2.75
CA ILE A 101 -32.81 19.38 2.95
C ILE A 101 -32.37 19.64 4.40
N ASN A 102 -32.66 20.83 4.93
CA ASN A 102 -32.33 21.19 6.31
C ASN A 102 -33.08 20.34 7.33
N PHE A 103 -34.34 19.99 7.06
CA PHE A 103 -35.14 19.12 7.91
C PHE A 103 -34.56 17.69 7.94
N ILE A 104 -34.31 17.08 6.78
CA ILE A 104 -33.70 15.75 6.71
C ILE A 104 -32.33 15.77 7.40
N LYS A 105 -31.54 16.83 7.19
CA LYS A 105 -30.26 17.03 7.87
C LYS A 105 -30.42 17.02 9.39
N SER A 106 -31.29 17.85 9.96
CA SER A 106 -31.48 17.89 11.42
C SER A 106 -31.92 16.55 11.98
N GLU A 107 -32.84 15.86 11.29
CA GLU A 107 -33.35 14.56 11.72
C GLU A 107 -32.27 13.47 11.69
N LEU A 108 -31.43 13.45 10.66
CA LEU A 108 -30.30 12.53 10.54
C LEU A 108 -29.25 12.79 11.62
N TYR A 109 -28.80 14.04 11.81
CA TYR A 109 -27.82 14.37 12.85
C TYR A 109 -28.32 14.03 14.25
N ASN A 110 -29.61 14.27 14.52
CA ASN A 110 -30.23 13.89 15.79
C ASN A 110 -30.26 12.37 15.99
N PHE A 111 -30.47 11.60 14.92
CA PHE A 111 -30.52 10.13 14.98
C PHE A 111 -29.12 9.49 15.10
N PHE A 112 -28.08 10.12 14.57
CA PHE A 112 -26.72 9.60 14.63
C PHE A 112 -26.09 9.77 16.02
N GLY A 113 -26.40 10.86 16.72
CA GLY A 113 -25.86 11.13 18.05
C GLY A 113 -24.34 11.27 18.05
N THR A 114 -23.63 10.31 18.66
CA THR A 114 -22.15 10.32 18.83
C THR A 114 -21.44 9.19 18.05
N ASP A 115 -22.13 8.58 17.09
CA ASP A 115 -21.59 7.51 16.26
C ASP A 115 -20.59 8.09 15.23
N ASN A 116 -19.34 7.59 15.24
CA ASN A 116 -18.25 8.13 14.42
C ASN A 116 -18.02 7.39 13.09
N ASP A 117 -18.43 6.12 12.99
CA ASP A 117 -18.26 5.29 11.79
C ASP A 117 -19.62 4.81 11.28
N LEU A 118 -20.11 5.50 10.24
CA LEU A 118 -21.47 5.39 9.74
C LEU A 118 -21.46 4.86 8.32
N ASN A 119 -22.24 3.80 8.09
CA ASN A 119 -22.57 3.31 6.76
C ASN A 119 -24.01 3.66 6.42
N LEU A 120 -24.19 4.65 5.56
CA LEU A 120 -25.50 5.15 5.16
C LEU A 120 -25.98 4.47 3.88
N TRP A 121 -27.15 3.85 3.96
CA TRP A 121 -27.84 3.23 2.83
C TRP A 121 -29.21 3.86 2.63
N ALA A 122 -29.47 4.37 1.43
CA ALA A 122 -30.74 5.00 1.10
C ALA A 122 -31.58 4.18 0.11
N ASN A 123 -32.89 4.22 0.29
CA ASN A 123 -33.86 3.69 -0.65
C ASN A 123 -34.04 4.68 -1.79
N MET A 124 -34.05 4.19 -3.02
CA MET A 124 -34.51 4.95 -4.18
C MET A 124 -35.85 4.42 -4.69
N SER A 125 -36.58 5.27 -5.44
CA SER A 125 -37.82 4.86 -6.07
C SER A 125 -37.59 3.69 -7.02
N ALA A 126 -38.35 2.62 -6.80
CA ALA A 126 -38.33 1.43 -7.64
C ALA A 126 -39.41 1.44 -8.73
N ALA A 127 -40.12 2.56 -8.93
CA ALA A 127 -41.24 2.67 -9.87
C ALA A 127 -40.84 2.29 -11.31
N HIS A 128 -39.62 2.65 -11.70
CA HIS A 128 -39.08 2.43 -13.04
C HIS A 128 -37.85 1.52 -13.02
N VAL A 129 -37.63 0.79 -11.92
CA VAL A 129 -36.53 -0.16 -11.80
C VAL A 129 -37.02 -1.53 -12.23
N ASN A 130 -36.31 -2.15 -13.16
CA ASN A 130 -36.61 -3.51 -13.63
C ASN A 130 -35.45 -4.44 -13.30
N VAL A 131 -35.81 -5.63 -12.83
CA VAL A 131 -34.92 -6.75 -12.51
C VAL A 131 -35.33 -7.91 -13.40
N ARG A 132 -34.40 -8.37 -14.23
CA ARG A 132 -34.66 -9.40 -15.24
C ARG A 132 -33.64 -10.51 -15.15
N HIS A 133 -34.13 -11.73 -15.28
CA HIS A 133 -33.30 -12.90 -15.45
C HIS A 133 -33.06 -13.16 -16.94
N LEU A 134 -31.80 -13.11 -17.36
CA LEU A 134 -31.39 -13.23 -18.75
C LEU A 134 -30.47 -14.45 -18.91
N LYS A 135 -30.60 -15.10 -20.05
CA LYS A 135 -29.68 -16.15 -20.49
C LYS A 135 -28.94 -15.65 -21.73
N ILE A 136 -27.63 -15.45 -21.62
CA ILE A 136 -26.79 -15.01 -22.74
C ILE A 136 -25.80 -16.11 -23.13
N PRO A 137 -25.34 -16.20 -24.39
CA PRO A 137 -24.25 -17.10 -24.74
C PRO A 137 -22.98 -16.75 -23.96
N LYS A 138 -22.11 -17.74 -23.75
CA LYS A 138 -20.80 -17.51 -23.13
C LYS A 138 -19.94 -16.62 -24.04
N VAL A 139 -19.69 -15.39 -23.60
CA VAL A 139 -18.89 -14.38 -24.30
C VAL A 139 -17.71 -13.92 -23.44
N PRO A 140 -16.65 -13.35 -24.04
CA PRO A 140 -15.55 -12.73 -23.29
C PRO A 140 -16.03 -11.65 -22.31
N LYS A 141 -15.35 -11.50 -21.17
CA LYS A 141 -15.78 -10.61 -20.07
C LYS A 141 -16.06 -9.16 -20.50
N ASN A 142 -15.26 -8.62 -21.43
CA ASN A 142 -15.42 -7.28 -21.97
C ASN A 142 -16.67 -7.10 -22.86
N GLN A 143 -17.27 -8.18 -23.34
CA GLN A 143 -18.48 -8.15 -24.18
C GLN A 143 -19.77 -8.42 -23.39
N ILE A 144 -19.69 -8.97 -22.17
CA ILE A 144 -20.84 -9.35 -21.36
C ILE A 144 -21.86 -8.20 -21.21
N GLU A 145 -21.42 -7.01 -20.80
CA GLU A 145 -22.31 -5.86 -20.60
C GLU A 145 -23.03 -5.43 -21.90
N ASN A 146 -22.32 -5.43 -23.04
CA ASN A 146 -22.92 -5.10 -24.33
C ASN A 146 -23.95 -6.16 -24.75
N THR A 147 -23.65 -7.44 -24.53
CA THR A 147 -24.58 -8.54 -24.80
C THR A 147 -25.81 -8.46 -23.91
N ILE A 148 -25.65 -8.14 -22.62
CA ILE A 148 -26.76 -7.92 -21.68
C ILE A 148 -27.60 -6.72 -22.13
N SER A 149 -26.97 -5.58 -22.41
CA SER A 149 -27.68 -4.38 -22.87
C SER A 149 -28.50 -4.67 -24.12
N TRP A 150 -27.93 -5.39 -25.09
CA TRP A 150 -28.65 -5.81 -26.31
C TRP A 150 -29.81 -6.77 -26.00
N ALA A 151 -29.59 -7.76 -25.12
CA ALA A 151 -30.64 -8.71 -24.72
C ALA A 151 -31.84 -8.00 -24.05
N ILE A 152 -31.58 -7.03 -23.18
CA ILE A 152 -32.64 -6.24 -22.52
C ILE A 152 -33.36 -5.34 -23.53
N LYS A 153 -32.62 -4.64 -24.41
CA LYS A 153 -33.20 -3.74 -25.42
C LYS A 153 -34.13 -4.46 -26.40
N ARG A 154 -33.86 -5.74 -26.67
CA ARG A 154 -34.73 -6.58 -27.51
C ARG A 154 -36.10 -6.81 -26.88
N GLU A 155 -36.17 -6.90 -25.55
CA GLU A 155 -37.43 -7.07 -24.81
C GLU A 155 -38.09 -5.73 -24.47
N THR A 156 -37.30 -4.72 -24.13
CA THR A 156 -37.80 -3.39 -23.79
C THR A 156 -36.80 -2.34 -24.23
N PRO A 157 -37.12 -1.55 -25.26
CA PRO A 157 -36.28 -0.45 -25.68
C PRO A 157 -36.09 0.57 -24.55
N PHE A 158 -34.85 0.98 -24.30
CA PHE A 158 -34.48 2.07 -23.39
C PHE A 158 -33.25 2.81 -23.91
N ASP A 159 -33.08 4.07 -23.53
CA ASP A 159 -31.88 4.86 -23.83
C ASP A 159 -30.79 4.60 -22.76
N ASP A 160 -29.57 4.30 -23.20
CA ASP A 160 -28.41 4.11 -22.32
C ASP A 160 -28.02 5.39 -21.57
N LYS A 161 -28.44 6.56 -22.07
CA LYS A 161 -28.23 7.86 -21.42
C LYS A 161 -29.12 8.04 -20.19
N ASP A 162 -30.36 7.55 -20.27
CA ASP A 162 -31.38 7.79 -19.26
C ASP A 162 -31.40 6.68 -18.20
N MET A 163 -30.98 5.47 -18.58
CA MET A 163 -30.94 4.31 -17.69
C MET A 163 -29.50 3.91 -17.34
N SER A 164 -29.27 3.59 -16.07
CA SER A 164 -28.10 2.81 -15.64
C SER A 164 -28.43 1.33 -15.74
N LEU A 165 -27.46 0.56 -16.21
CA LEU A 165 -27.49 -0.90 -16.22
C LEU A 165 -26.44 -1.40 -15.21
N ASP A 166 -26.85 -2.34 -14.37
CA ASP A 166 -25.95 -3.14 -13.54
C ASP A 166 -26.37 -4.62 -13.63
N PHE A 167 -25.48 -5.54 -13.29
CA PHE A 167 -25.78 -6.97 -13.41
C PHE A 167 -24.95 -7.85 -12.48
N GLU A 168 -25.49 -9.03 -12.18
CA GLU A 168 -24.83 -10.09 -11.42
C GLU A 168 -24.86 -11.39 -12.22
N ILE A 169 -23.70 -12.06 -12.34
CA ILE A 169 -23.58 -13.35 -13.00
C ILE A 169 -23.86 -14.44 -11.96
N LEU A 170 -24.94 -15.21 -12.17
CA LEU A 170 -25.32 -16.30 -11.26
C LEU A 170 -24.53 -17.58 -11.49
N GLY A 171 -24.09 -17.83 -12.73
CA GLY A 171 -23.32 -19.02 -13.09
C GLY A 171 -23.45 -19.42 -14.55
N GLU A 172 -22.80 -20.53 -14.90
CA GLU A 172 -22.90 -21.17 -16.21
C GLU A 172 -23.99 -22.25 -16.18
N ILE A 173 -24.90 -22.20 -17.14
CA ILE A 173 -25.94 -23.21 -17.35
C ILE A 173 -25.77 -23.82 -18.74
N THR A 174 -26.12 -25.09 -18.89
CA THR A 174 -26.15 -25.75 -20.21
C THR A 174 -27.60 -25.90 -20.63
N GLU A 175 -27.96 -25.30 -21.75
CA GLU A 175 -29.29 -25.41 -22.33
C GLU A 175 -29.13 -25.88 -23.78
N GLU A 176 -29.73 -27.02 -24.13
CA GLU A 176 -29.61 -27.62 -25.47
C GLU A 176 -28.15 -27.87 -25.91
N ASN A 177 -27.30 -28.35 -24.99
CA ASN A 177 -25.85 -28.54 -25.18
C ASN A 177 -25.04 -27.27 -25.50
N ILE A 178 -25.62 -26.08 -25.36
CA ILE A 178 -24.93 -24.80 -25.54
C ILE A 178 -24.66 -24.18 -24.15
N PRO A 179 -23.41 -23.85 -23.82
CA PRO A 179 -23.09 -23.16 -22.57
C PRO A 179 -23.60 -21.72 -22.62
N LYS A 180 -24.46 -21.37 -21.67
CA LYS A 180 -25.01 -20.03 -21.47
C LYS A 180 -24.64 -19.51 -20.09
N LEU A 181 -24.61 -18.19 -19.96
CA LEU A 181 -24.48 -17.50 -18.69
C LEU A 181 -25.87 -17.11 -18.20
N SER A 182 -26.16 -17.47 -16.95
CA SER A 182 -27.35 -17.06 -16.21
C SER A 182 -27.05 -15.76 -15.49
N ILE A 183 -27.82 -14.71 -15.77
CA ILE A 183 -27.52 -13.34 -15.33
C ILE A 183 -28.78 -12.70 -14.77
N ILE A 184 -28.65 -11.96 -13.68
CA ILE A 184 -29.67 -11.00 -13.26
C ILE A 184 -29.19 -9.61 -13.65
N ALA A 185 -29.99 -8.90 -14.42
CA ALA A 185 -29.71 -7.53 -14.81
C ALA A 185 -30.73 -6.56 -14.22
N TYR A 186 -30.23 -5.38 -13.84
CA TYR A 186 -30.96 -4.33 -13.17
C TYR A 186 -30.87 -3.06 -14.01
N THR A 187 -32.00 -2.46 -14.34
CA THR A 187 -32.05 -1.16 -15.01
C THR A 187 -32.71 -0.14 -14.10
N ALA A 188 -32.07 1.00 -13.86
CA ALA A 188 -32.62 2.09 -13.04
C ALA A 188 -32.47 3.45 -13.74
N PRO A 189 -33.38 4.41 -13.55
CA PRO A 189 -33.21 5.76 -14.09
C PRO A 189 -31.99 6.46 -13.48
N ARG A 190 -31.12 7.04 -14.31
CA ARG A 190 -29.92 7.74 -13.84
C ARG A 190 -30.24 9.02 -13.07
N ASP A 191 -31.34 9.68 -13.41
CA ASP A 191 -31.75 10.92 -12.76
C ASP A 191 -32.15 10.70 -11.30
N GLU A 192 -32.87 9.63 -10.99
CA GLU A 192 -33.22 9.24 -9.62
C GLU A 192 -31.96 8.97 -8.77
N VAL A 193 -30.98 8.27 -9.36
CA VAL A 193 -29.68 7.98 -8.73
C VAL A 193 -28.92 9.29 -8.45
N LYS A 194 -28.93 10.21 -9.41
CA LYS A 194 -28.23 11.49 -9.33
C LYS A 194 -28.89 12.42 -8.33
N ASP A 195 -30.22 12.56 -8.35
CA ASP A 195 -30.99 13.41 -7.44
C ASP A 195 -30.78 12.98 -5.98
N THR A 196 -30.87 11.68 -5.71
CA THR A 196 -30.60 11.13 -4.36
C THR A 196 -29.16 11.40 -3.94
N LYS A 197 -28.19 11.22 -4.85
CA LYS A 197 -26.78 11.52 -4.56
C LYS A 197 -26.55 13.00 -4.25
N ILE A 198 -27.20 13.91 -4.98
CA ILE A 198 -27.10 15.36 -4.76
C ILE A 198 -27.67 15.72 -3.40
N LEU A 199 -28.87 15.24 -3.06
CA LEU A 199 -29.53 15.47 -1.77
C LEU A 199 -28.61 15.17 -0.59
N PHE A 200 -28.03 13.96 -0.57
CA PHE A 200 -27.13 13.55 0.51
C PHE A 200 -25.78 14.28 0.49
N SER A 201 -25.30 14.70 -0.68
CA SER A 201 -24.10 15.54 -0.78
C SER A 201 -24.34 16.93 -0.19
N GLU A 202 -25.51 17.53 -0.43
CA GLU A 202 -25.90 18.85 0.11
C GLU A 202 -26.14 18.81 1.62
N ILE A 203 -26.66 17.71 2.15
CA ILE A 203 -26.78 17.47 3.59
C ILE A 203 -25.40 17.44 4.28
N GLY A 204 -24.35 17.02 3.55
CA GLY A 204 -23.00 16.81 4.07
C GLY A 204 -22.75 15.37 4.55
N LEU A 205 -23.59 14.42 4.13
CA LEU A 205 -23.58 13.02 4.54
C LEU A 205 -23.59 12.11 3.30
N PRO A 206 -22.44 11.86 2.66
CA PRO A 206 -22.40 11.05 1.46
C PRO A 206 -22.84 9.62 1.75
N LEU A 207 -23.64 9.04 0.84
CA LEU A 207 -24.12 7.66 0.96
C LEU A 207 -23.01 6.64 0.66
N ASN A 208 -22.96 5.58 1.49
CA ASN A 208 -22.14 4.40 1.23
C ASN A 208 -22.83 3.44 0.25
N GLY A 209 -24.17 3.45 0.23
CA GLY A 209 -24.93 2.66 -0.72
C GLY A 209 -26.31 3.21 -1.03
N MET A 210 -26.81 2.81 -2.18
CA MET A 210 -28.19 3.07 -2.59
C MET A 210 -28.74 1.82 -3.24
N SER A 211 -29.94 1.45 -2.83
CA SER A 211 -30.62 0.28 -3.37
C SER A 211 -32.13 0.54 -3.42
N ILE A 212 -32.89 -0.50 -3.75
CA ILE A 212 -34.34 -0.43 -3.90
C ILE A 212 -35.04 -1.32 -2.87
N ALA A 213 -36.28 -0.99 -2.53
CA ALA A 213 -37.11 -1.75 -1.59
C ALA A 213 -37.14 -3.28 -1.86
N PRO A 214 -37.16 -3.79 -3.10
CA PRO A 214 -37.05 -5.23 -3.35
C PRO A 214 -35.77 -5.87 -2.80
N PHE A 215 -34.62 -5.18 -2.88
CA PHE A 215 -33.38 -5.67 -2.28
C PHE A 215 -33.36 -5.48 -0.77
N ALA A 216 -34.05 -4.48 -0.23
CA ALA A 216 -34.24 -4.37 1.22
C ALA A 216 -34.98 -5.59 1.77
N VAL A 217 -36.07 -6.00 1.12
CA VAL A 217 -36.78 -7.25 1.45
C VAL A 217 -35.86 -8.45 1.29
N GLN A 218 -35.05 -8.52 0.23
CA GLN A 218 -34.06 -9.58 0.06
C GLN A 218 -33.09 -9.65 1.25
N ASN A 219 -32.59 -8.50 1.71
CA ASN A 219 -31.66 -8.46 2.84
C ASN A 219 -32.32 -8.99 4.11
N ILE A 220 -33.58 -8.62 4.36
CA ILE A 220 -34.38 -9.18 5.47
C ILE A 220 -34.49 -10.71 5.32
N LEU A 221 -34.91 -11.20 4.15
CA LEU A 221 -35.04 -12.64 3.88
C LEU A 221 -33.72 -13.42 3.93
N LYS A 222 -32.56 -12.76 3.85
CA LYS A 222 -31.25 -13.42 3.98
C LYS A 222 -30.70 -13.41 5.39
N THR A 223 -31.13 -12.46 6.21
CA THR A 223 -30.51 -12.17 7.52
C THR A 223 -31.43 -12.51 8.69
N ILE A 224 -32.75 -12.40 8.49
CA ILE A 224 -33.77 -12.74 9.47
C ILE A 224 -34.33 -14.11 9.08
N GLN A 225 -34.24 -15.06 10.00
CA GLN A 225 -34.70 -16.42 9.76
C GLN A 225 -36.23 -16.46 9.86
N ILE A 226 -36.90 -16.24 8.74
CA ILE A 226 -38.36 -16.36 8.64
C ILE A 226 -38.70 -17.85 8.48
N PRO A 227 -39.57 -18.45 9.32
CA PRO A 227 -39.94 -19.87 9.28
C PRO A 227 -40.44 -20.41 7.92
N ALA A 228 -40.80 -19.52 6.99
CA ALA A 228 -41.19 -19.84 5.61
C ALA A 228 -39.99 -19.92 4.63
N HIS A 229 -38.78 -20.18 5.13
CA HIS A 229 -37.52 -20.01 4.39
C HIS A 229 -37.27 -21.01 3.24
N GLU A 230 -38.05 -22.10 3.19
CA GLU A 230 -37.93 -23.15 2.19
C GLU A 230 -39.02 -22.99 1.15
N GLY A 231 -38.80 -22.13 0.15
CA GLY A 231 -39.75 -21.93 -0.94
C GLY A 231 -39.52 -20.68 -1.78
N THR A 232 -40.37 -20.51 -2.79
CA THR A 232 -40.45 -19.28 -3.59
C THR A 232 -41.54 -18.38 -3.00
N ILE A 233 -41.16 -17.16 -2.63
CA ILE A 233 -42.04 -16.18 -2.00
C ILE A 233 -42.28 -15.03 -2.97
N ALA A 234 -43.49 -14.50 -3.03
CA ALA A 234 -43.79 -13.24 -3.69
C ALA A 234 -44.06 -12.12 -2.68
N SER A 235 -43.70 -10.88 -3.03
CA SER A 235 -44.09 -9.68 -2.29
C SER A 235 -44.82 -8.73 -3.24
N LEU A 236 -46.08 -8.46 -2.94
CA LEU A 236 -46.90 -7.47 -3.62
C LEU A 236 -46.87 -6.17 -2.82
N PHE A 237 -46.36 -5.10 -3.43
CA PHE A 237 -46.45 -3.75 -2.90
C PHE A 237 -47.48 -2.94 -3.69
N ILE A 238 -48.50 -2.42 -3.01
CA ILE A 238 -49.55 -1.57 -3.59
C ILE A 238 -49.25 -0.10 -3.24
N GLY A 239 -48.71 0.64 -4.21
CA GLY A 239 -48.37 2.06 -4.07
C GLY A 239 -49.52 3.00 -4.46
N ASN A 240 -49.25 4.31 -4.46
CA ASN A 240 -50.24 5.32 -4.85
C ASN A 240 -50.63 5.19 -6.34
N ASP A 241 -49.67 5.33 -7.24
CA ASP A 241 -49.91 5.35 -8.70
C ASP A 241 -49.58 4.02 -9.40
N PHE A 242 -48.77 3.17 -8.76
CA PHE A 242 -48.34 1.88 -9.28
C PHE A 242 -48.26 0.86 -8.16
N SER A 243 -48.35 -0.41 -8.54
CA SER A 243 -48.06 -1.55 -7.68
C SER A 243 -46.85 -2.30 -8.24
N ARG A 244 -46.25 -3.17 -7.46
CA ARG A 244 -45.10 -3.97 -7.88
C ARG A 244 -45.20 -5.35 -7.28
N ILE A 245 -44.90 -6.36 -8.09
CA ILE A 245 -44.75 -7.73 -7.65
C ILE A 245 -43.27 -8.12 -7.75
N ASP A 246 -42.74 -8.60 -6.64
CA ASP A 246 -41.36 -9.04 -6.48
C ASP A 246 -41.37 -10.53 -6.15
N ILE A 247 -40.56 -11.36 -6.84
CA ILE A 247 -40.46 -12.80 -6.58
C ILE A 247 -39.06 -13.10 -6.04
N TYR A 248 -39.02 -13.88 -4.96
CA TYR A 248 -37.83 -14.29 -4.24
C TYR A 248 -37.72 -15.81 -4.23
N ALA A 249 -36.58 -16.33 -4.66
CA ALA A 249 -36.26 -17.75 -4.55
C ALA A 249 -35.02 -17.91 -3.67
N ASN A 250 -35.09 -18.75 -2.63
CA ASN A 250 -33.99 -18.96 -1.67
C ASN A 250 -33.46 -17.64 -1.08
N GLY A 251 -34.38 -16.73 -0.72
CA GLY A 251 -34.04 -15.41 -0.18
C GLY A 251 -33.35 -14.45 -1.18
N LYS A 252 -33.31 -14.76 -2.48
CA LYS A 252 -32.75 -13.88 -3.53
C LYS A 252 -33.85 -13.35 -4.44
N LEU A 253 -33.81 -12.05 -4.76
CA LEU A 253 -34.72 -11.44 -5.73
C LEU A 253 -34.41 -11.98 -7.13
N VAL A 254 -35.39 -12.63 -7.76
CA VAL A 254 -35.24 -13.24 -9.08
C VAL A 254 -36.04 -12.52 -10.17
N MET A 255 -37.11 -11.82 -9.78
CA MET A 255 -37.96 -11.09 -10.71
C MET A 255 -38.62 -9.90 -10.02
N THR A 256 -38.76 -8.79 -10.73
CA THR A 256 -39.67 -7.71 -10.35
C THR A 256 -40.51 -7.30 -11.55
N ARG A 257 -41.75 -6.90 -11.31
CA ARG A 257 -42.62 -6.34 -12.35
C ARG A 257 -43.48 -5.21 -11.79
N GLY A 258 -43.41 -4.06 -12.45
CA GLY A 258 -44.31 -2.94 -12.19
C GLY A 258 -45.71 -3.18 -12.78
N ILE A 259 -46.73 -2.78 -12.04
CA ILE A 259 -48.15 -2.87 -12.39
C ILE A 259 -48.71 -1.44 -12.39
N ARG A 260 -49.28 -1.00 -13.51
CA ARG A 260 -49.87 0.35 -13.67
C ARG A 260 -51.27 0.43 -13.03
N ALA A 261 -51.37 0.10 -11.76
CA ALA A 261 -52.58 0.21 -10.94
C ALA A 261 -52.14 0.34 -9.48
N GLY A 262 -52.85 1.13 -8.68
CA GLY A 262 -52.50 1.42 -7.30
C GLY A 262 -53.68 2.01 -6.53
N ILE A 263 -53.41 2.55 -5.33
CA ILE A 263 -54.43 3.14 -4.45
C ILE A 263 -55.22 4.25 -5.15
N LYS A 264 -54.61 5.03 -6.06
CA LYS A 264 -55.32 6.07 -6.82
C LYS A 264 -56.53 5.53 -7.58
N SER A 265 -56.38 4.38 -8.25
CA SER A 265 -57.49 3.72 -8.96
C SER A 265 -58.57 3.16 -8.03
N MET A 266 -58.24 2.88 -6.78
CA MET A 266 -59.20 2.48 -5.75
C MET A 266 -59.95 3.70 -5.22
N VAL A 267 -59.26 4.83 -5.02
CA VAL A 267 -59.87 6.11 -4.66
C VAL A 267 -60.84 6.58 -5.75
N GLU A 268 -60.47 6.47 -7.02
CA GLU A 268 -61.36 6.80 -8.16
C GLU A 268 -62.62 5.92 -8.15
N ALA A 269 -62.49 4.61 -7.97
CA ALA A 269 -63.63 3.69 -7.89
C ALA A 269 -64.55 3.97 -6.68
N LEU A 270 -63.97 4.28 -5.52
CA LEU A 270 -64.74 4.66 -4.33
C LEU A 270 -65.43 6.01 -4.53
N MET A 271 -64.79 6.95 -5.22
CA MET A 271 -65.38 8.25 -5.54
C MET A 271 -66.62 8.09 -6.44
N GLU A 272 -66.55 7.24 -7.46
CA GLU A 272 -67.70 6.91 -8.32
C GLU A 272 -68.86 6.32 -7.51
N ARG A 273 -68.57 5.41 -6.57
CA ARG A 273 -69.59 4.83 -5.68
C ARG A 273 -70.27 5.89 -4.79
N ILE A 274 -69.49 6.82 -4.22
CA ILE A 274 -69.98 7.89 -3.36
C ILE A 274 -70.83 8.89 -4.15
N SER A 275 -70.40 9.26 -5.35
CA SER A 275 -71.17 10.13 -6.26
C SER A 275 -72.51 9.50 -6.66
N GLY A 276 -72.55 8.19 -6.89
CA GLY A 276 -73.77 7.48 -7.30
C GLY A 276 -74.88 7.40 -6.24
N GLU A 277 -74.59 7.61 -4.96
CA GLU A 277 -75.58 7.50 -3.87
C GLU A 277 -76.22 8.83 -3.45
N SER A 278 -75.67 9.98 -3.84
CA SER A 278 -76.15 11.26 -3.32
C SER A 278 -75.86 12.44 -4.25
N GLN A 279 -76.82 12.73 -5.15
CA GLN A 279 -76.86 13.99 -5.91
C GLN A 279 -76.88 15.23 -4.97
N GLU A 280 -77.51 15.12 -3.79
CA GLU A 280 -77.55 16.19 -2.78
C GLU A 280 -76.16 16.53 -2.19
N GLN A 281 -75.23 15.57 -2.13
CA GLN A 281 -73.86 15.81 -1.68
C GLN A 281 -73.02 16.43 -2.81
N GLU A 282 -73.29 16.09 -4.07
CA GLU A 282 -72.66 16.78 -5.22
C GLU A 282 -72.99 18.26 -5.24
N GLU A 283 -74.25 18.63 -5.03
CA GLU A 283 -74.68 20.04 -4.97
C GLU A 283 -74.06 20.79 -3.77
N LEU A 284 -73.96 20.16 -2.59
CA LEU A 284 -73.39 20.78 -1.40
C LEU A 284 -71.87 21.05 -1.53
N TYR A 285 -71.12 20.14 -2.18
CA TYR A 285 -69.67 20.31 -2.38
C TYR A 285 -69.33 21.30 -3.50
N GLU A 286 -70.17 21.39 -4.55
CA GLU A 286 -70.07 22.43 -5.57
C GLU A 286 -70.37 23.83 -4.99
N LEU A 287 -71.34 23.93 -4.08
CA LEU A 287 -71.68 25.18 -3.36
C LEU A 287 -70.57 25.65 -2.40
N GLU A 288 -69.82 24.73 -1.78
CA GLU A 288 -68.71 25.06 -0.86
C GLU A 288 -67.37 25.40 -1.57
N GLY A 289 -67.31 25.35 -2.91
CA GLY A 289 -66.08 25.66 -3.66
C GLY A 289 -64.92 24.70 -3.39
N THR A 290 -65.22 23.48 -2.92
CA THR A 290 -64.21 22.49 -2.55
C THR A 290 -63.49 22.01 -3.81
N SER A 291 -62.19 22.33 -3.94
CA SER A 291 -61.39 21.91 -5.09
C SER A 291 -61.44 20.38 -5.28
N ALA A 292 -61.43 19.90 -6.53
CA ALA A 292 -61.40 18.47 -6.85
C ALA A 292 -60.29 17.70 -6.10
N LYS A 293 -59.18 18.38 -5.78
CA LYS A 293 -58.07 17.85 -4.98
C LYS A 293 -58.46 17.57 -3.53
N ALA A 294 -59.22 18.47 -2.90
CA ALA A 294 -59.73 18.28 -1.53
C ALA A 294 -60.74 17.13 -1.45
N ARG A 295 -61.63 17.01 -2.46
CA ARG A 295 -62.54 15.85 -2.57
C ARG A 295 -61.77 14.53 -2.68
N ALA A 296 -60.77 14.46 -3.56
CA ALA A 296 -59.91 13.28 -3.70
C ALA A 296 -59.17 12.92 -2.40
N GLN A 297 -58.72 13.92 -1.64
CA GLN A 297 -58.12 13.70 -0.32
C GLN A 297 -59.13 13.17 0.70
N GLY A 298 -60.37 13.65 0.70
CA GLY A 298 -61.43 13.14 1.57
C GLY A 298 -61.81 11.69 1.25
N VAL A 299 -61.95 11.34 -0.04
CA VAL A 299 -62.18 9.95 -0.46
C VAL A 299 -60.97 9.06 -0.14
N ARG A 300 -59.74 9.58 -0.29
CA ARG A 300 -58.53 8.86 0.15
C ARG A 300 -58.57 8.58 1.64
N LYS A 301 -58.96 9.56 2.48
CA LYS A 301 -59.15 9.36 3.92
C LYS A 301 -60.19 8.28 4.19
N ALA A 302 -61.30 8.27 3.44
CA ALA A 302 -62.33 7.23 3.55
C ALA A 302 -61.79 5.83 3.24
N LEU A 303 -60.98 5.70 2.20
CA LEU A 303 -60.33 4.43 1.86
C LEU A 303 -59.33 3.98 2.93
N LEU A 304 -58.46 4.89 3.38
CA LEU A 304 -57.46 4.60 4.43
C LEU A 304 -58.12 4.17 5.75
N SER A 305 -59.32 4.67 6.05
CA SER A 305 -60.08 4.29 7.25
C SER A 305 -60.48 2.81 7.34
N LEU A 306 -60.36 2.05 6.25
CA LEU A 306 -60.54 0.60 6.28
C LEU A 306 -59.50 -0.11 7.17
N SER A 307 -58.31 0.47 7.31
CA SER A 307 -57.29 -0.11 8.17
C SER A 307 -57.60 0.16 9.65
N PRO A 308 -57.45 -0.86 10.55
CA PRO A 308 -57.61 -0.68 11.98
C PRO A 308 -56.59 0.29 12.59
N ASP A 309 -55.41 0.42 11.97
CA ASP A 309 -54.34 1.33 12.41
C ASP A 309 -54.54 2.77 11.90
N SER A 310 -55.66 3.08 11.25
CA SER A 310 -55.95 4.42 10.71
C SER A 310 -57.01 5.15 11.54
N PRO A 311 -56.97 6.49 11.62
CA PRO A 311 -57.99 7.25 12.32
C PRO A 311 -59.39 6.98 11.75
N HIS A 312 -60.36 6.79 12.63
CA HIS A 312 -61.77 6.64 12.24
C HIS A 312 -62.30 7.91 11.57
N LEU A 313 -63.26 7.72 10.66
CA LEU A 313 -63.99 8.83 10.05
C LEU A 313 -64.91 9.49 11.07
N THR A 314 -65.08 10.79 10.92
CA THR A 314 -66.05 11.62 11.65
C THR A 314 -67.27 11.89 10.77
N GLU A 315 -68.39 12.33 11.35
CA GLU A 315 -69.64 12.60 10.61
C GLU A 315 -69.49 13.59 9.44
N LYS A 316 -68.46 14.45 9.50
CA LYS A 316 -68.15 15.44 8.47
C LYS A 316 -67.28 14.88 7.33
N ASP A 317 -66.72 13.70 7.51
CA ASP A 317 -65.83 13.10 6.52
C ASP A 317 -66.60 12.43 5.38
N ILE A 318 -66.07 12.58 4.16
CA ILE A 318 -66.58 11.89 2.98
C ILE A 318 -66.52 10.37 3.23
N GLY A 319 -67.58 9.66 2.85
CA GLY A 319 -67.68 8.20 3.02
C GLY A 319 -67.91 7.72 4.46
N PHE A 320 -68.24 8.62 5.41
CA PHE A 320 -68.60 8.23 6.77
C PHE A 320 -69.83 7.32 6.84
N LYS A 321 -70.84 7.56 5.99
CA LYS A 321 -72.08 6.78 5.94
C LYS A 321 -71.90 5.37 5.35
N LEU A 322 -70.80 5.14 4.62
CA LEU A 322 -70.53 3.85 3.99
C LEU A 322 -69.96 2.87 5.02
N THR A 323 -70.49 1.66 5.02
CA THR A 323 -69.94 0.53 5.76
C THR A 323 -68.57 0.12 5.20
N GLU A 324 -67.79 -0.62 5.98
CA GLU A 324 -66.51 -1.17 5.52
C GLU A 324 -66.70 -2.10 4.30
N GLU A 325 -67.77 -2.89 4.30
CA GLU A 325 -68.09 -3.82 3.21
C GLU A 325 -68.42 -3.05 1.91
N GLU A 326 -69.20 -1.98 1.98
CA GLU A 326 -69.50 -1.14 0.81
C GLU A 326 -68.24 -0.46 0.26
N LYS A 327 -67.37 0.05 1.14
CA LYS A 327 -66.08 0.62 0.74
C LYS A 327 -65.19 -0.42 0.07
N PHE A 328 -65.13 -1.64 0.62
CA PHE A 328 -64.34 -2.72 0.05
C PHE A 328 -64.89 -3.20 -1.31
N ASN A 329 -66.21 -3.38 -1.40
CA ASN A 329 -66.88 -3.75 -2.64
C ASN A 329 -66.69 -2.70 -3.75
N ALA A 330 -66.62 -1.42 -3.39
CA ALA A 330 -66.34 -0.35 -4.36
C ALA A 330 -64.95 -0.47 -5.01
N ILE A 331 -63.95 -0.98 -4.28
CA ILE A 331 -62.56 -1.06 -4.78
C ILE A 331 -62.19 -2.41 -5.40
N ILE A 332 -63.08 -3.40 -5.32
CA ILE A 332 -62.77 -4.79 -5.68
C ILE A 332 -62.33 -4.93 -7.14
N LEU A 333 -62.98 -4.25 -8.08
CA LEU A 333 -62.63 -4.27 -9.50
C LEU A 333 -61.24 -3.68 -9.77
N SER A 334 -60.86 -2.65 -9.01
CA SER A 334 -59.52 -2.05 -9.09
C SER A 334 -58.47 -3.00 -8.51
N LEU A 335 -58.80 -3.74 -7.44
CA LEU A 335 -57.93 -4.75 -6.86
C LEU A 335 -57.79 -5.99 -7.78
N GLU A 336 -58.86 -6.45 -8.42
CA GLU A 336 -58.84 -7.54 -9.41
C GLU A 336 -57.88 -7.27 -10.56
N ARG A 337 -57.81 -6.01 -11.02
CA ARG A 337 -56.85 -5.61 -12.06
C ARG A 337 -55.40 -5.83 -11.60
N VAL A 338 -55.09 -5.57 -10.33
CA VAL A 338 -53.77 -5.83 -9.75
C VAL A 338 -53.52 -7.33 -9.67
N VAL A 339 -54.46 -8.08 -9.08
CA VAL A 339 -54.37 -9.54 -8.91
C VAL A 339 -54.16 -10.25 -10.25
N ARG A 340 -54.89 -9.89 -11.30
CA ARG A 340 -54.74 -10.47 -12.64
C ARG A 340 -53.34 -10.25 -13.22
N GLN A 341 -52.68 -9.12 -12.91
CA GLN A 341 -51.30 -8.89 -13.34
C GLN A 341 -50.30 -9.70 -12.51
N VAL A 342 -50.59 -9.95 -11.23
CA VAL A 342 -49.81 -10.86 -10.39
C VAL A 342 -49.89 -12.28 -10.94
N GLU A 343 -51.09 -12.78 -11.23
CA GLU A 343 -51.32 -14.11 -11.81
C GLU A 343 -50.56 -14.31 -13.13
N ARG A 344 -50.67 -13.36 -14.07
CA ARG A 344 -49.88 -13.36 -15.32
C ARG A 344 -48.37 -13.36 -15.10
N THR A 345 -47.92 -12.80 -13.98
CA THR A 345 -46.48 -12.79 -13.64
C THR A 345 -46.05 -14.15 -13.11
N PHE A 346 -46.88 -14.81 -12.31
CA PHE A 346 -46.63 -16.19 -11.85
C PHE A 346 -46.66 -17.19 -13.01
N GLU A 347 -47.60 -17.03 -13.94
CA GLU A 347 -47.66 -17.85 -15.15
C GLU A 347 -46.38 -17.71 -15.99
N TYR A 348 -45.91 -16.47 -16.20
CA TYR A 348 -44.65 -16.21 -16.88
C TYR A 348 -43.44 -16.82 -16.14
N TYR A 349 -43.39 -16.65 -14.82
CA TYR A 349 -42.30 -17.15 -13.98
C TYR A 349 -42.20 -18.68 -14.01
N THR A 350 -43.33 -19.37 -13.97
CA THR A 350 -43.37 -20.84 -13.97
C THR A 350 -43.25 -21.43 -15.38
N THR A 351 -43.96 -20.88 -16.36
CA THR A 351 -44.04 -21.45 -17.72
C THR A 351 -42.86 -21.05 -18.59
N THR A 352 -42.52 -19.76 -18.61
CA THR A 352 -41.47 -19.24 -19.50
C THR A 352 -40.09 -19.45 -18.91
N LEU A 353 -39.92 -19.16 -17.62
CA LEU A 353 -38.62 -19.28 -16.96
C LEU A 353 -38.36 -20.68 -16.37
N LYS A 354 -39.38 -21.54 -16.31
CA LYS A 354 -39.29 -22.93 -15.79
C LYS A 354 -38.81 -23.01 -14.34
N TYR A 355 -39.24 -22.06 -13.51
CA TYR A 355 -38.99 -22.06 -12.08
C TYR A 355 -40.13 -22.68 -11.28
N ASP A 356 -39.86 -22.95 -10.01
CA ASP A 356 -40.85 -23.49 -9.06
C ASP A 356 -42.02 -22.53 -8.85
N ARG A 357 -43.15 -23.07 -8.39
CA ARG A 357 -44.34 -22.28 -8.09
C ARG A 357 -44.07 -21.37 -6.88
N VAL A 358 -44.79 -20.27 -6.83
CA VAL A 358 -44.78 -19.38 -5.66
C VAL A 358 -45.65 -20.02 -4.57
N ASP A 359 -45.06 -20.23 -3.40
CA ASP A 359 -45.70 -20.91 -2.27
C ASP A 359 -46.52 -19.95 -1.40
N ARG A 360 -46.05 -18.69 -1.30
CA ARG A 360 -46.64 -17.67 -0.43
C ARG A 360 -46.52 -16.28 -1.04
N ILE A 361 -47.50 -15.41 -0.77
CA ILE A 361 -47.46 -13.99 -1.11
C ILE A 361 -47.56 -13.11 0.15
N TYR A 362 -46.66 -12.13 0.24
CA TYR A 362 -46.74 -11.07 1.23
C TYR A 362 -47.29 -9.80 0.60
N VAL A 363 -48.38 -9.27 1.16
CA VAL A 363 -49.00 -8.05 0.65
C VAL A 363 -48.67 -6.87 1.56
N SER A 364 -48.22 -5.78 0.97
CA SER A 364 -47.92 -4.52 1.63
C SER A 364 -48.51 -3.37 0.82
N SER A 365 -48.82 -2.25 1.46
CA SER A 365 -49.36 -1.08 0.79
C SER A 365 -48.86 0.21 1.40
N VAL A 366 -49.03 1.30 0.66
CA VAL A 366 -48.93 2.66 1.21
C VAL A 366 -50.13 3.03 2.09
N MET A 367 -51.23 2.28 1.98
CA MET A 367 -52.26 2.22 3.00
C MET A 367 -51.75 1.39 4.18
N ASN A 368 -52.21 1.72 5.38
CA ASN A 368 -52.01 0.87 6.54
C ASN A 368 -52.60 -0.53 6.30
N VAL A 369 -52.14 -1.52 7.05
CA VAL A 369 -52.45 -2.94 6.83
C VAL A 369 -53.94 -3.19 6.98
N TYR A 370 -54.57 -3.67 5.90
CA TYR A 370 -55.97 -4.09 5.90
C TYR A 370 -56.08 -5.55 5.46
N MET A 371 -56.28 -6.45 6.43
CA MET A 371 -56.25 -7.90 6.21
C MET A 371 -57.24 -8.43 5.16
N PRO A 372 -58.45 -7.86 4.96
CA PRO A 372 -59.33 -8.30 3.88
C PRO A 372 -58.73 -8.14 2.48
N ILE A 373 -57.94 -7.09 2.20
CA ILE A 373 -57.20 -6.99 0.93
C ILE A 373 -56.15 -8.10 0.83
N VAL A 374 -55.41 -8.36 1.91
CA VAL A 374 -54.38 -9.40 1.96
C VAL A 374 -54.99 -10.76 1.65
N LYS A 375 -56.08 -11.11 2.35
CA LYS A 375 -56.83 -12.36 2.18
C LYS A 375 -57.43 -12.48 0.78
N TYR A 376 -58.07 -11.42 0.28
CA TYR A 376 -58.64 -11.42 -1.06
C TYR A 376 -57.59 -11.72 -2.13
N VAL A 377 -56.39 -11.13 -2.02
CA VAL A 377 -55.28 -11.42 -2.94
C VAL A 377 -54.87 -12.90 -2.87
N GLY A 378 -54.75 -13.47 -1.66
CA GLY A 378 -54.43 -14.89 -1.48
C GLY A 378 -55.49 -15.82 -2.05
N ASP A 379 -56.76 -15.56 -1.73
CA ASP A 379 -57.91 -16.36 -2.17
C ASP A 379 -58.04 -16.39 -3.70
N GLN A 380 -57.87 -15.24 -4.36
CA GLN A 380 -57.92 -15.15 -5.83
C GLN A 380 -56.75 -15.86 -6.52
N LEU A 381 -55.58 -15.89 -5.88
CA LEU A 381 -54.38 -16.54 -6.42
C LEU A 381 -54.28 -18.03 -6.03
N GLY A 382 -55.09 -18.48 -5.08
CA GLY A 382 -55.03 -19.85 -4.55
C GLY A 382 -53.74 -20.16 -3.79
N ILE A 383 -53.12 -19.16 -3.14
CA ILE A 383 -51.86 -19.31 -2.40
C ILE A 383 -51.96 -18.67 -1.02
N GLU A 384 -51.09 -19.07 -0.09
CA GLU A 384 -51.07 -18.50 1.25
C GLU A 384 -50.67 -17.01 1.20
N SER A 385 -51.50 -16.14 1.76
CA SER A 385 -51.24 -14.71 1.84
C SER A 385 -51.08 -14.25 3.29
N ASP A 386 -50.07 -13.44 3.55
CA ASP A 386 -49.90 -12.77 4.84
C ASP A 386 -49.25 -11.39 4.63
N VAL A 387 -48.94 -10.70 5.72
CA VAL A 387 -48.13 -9.49 5.73
C VAL A 387 -46.73 -9.82 6.21
N LEU A 388 -45.71 -9.26 5.55
CA LEU A 388 -44.33 -9.44 5.99
C LEU A 388 -44.10 -8.56 7.21
N ASP A 389 -44.18 -9.11 8.42
CA ASP A 389 -43.81 -8.39 9.63
C ASP A 389 -42.32 -8.63 9.93
N PRO A 390 -41.44 -7.64 9.72
CA PRO A 390 -40.01 -7.82 9.94
C PRO A 390 -39.65 -8.04 11.42
N LEU A 391 -40.53 -7.68 12.36
CA LEU A 391 -40.26 -7.72 13.80
C LEU A 391 -40.84 -8.98 14.47
N LYS A 392 -41.73 -9.68 13.78
CA LYS A 392 -42.25 -10.98 14.21
C LYS A 392 -41.15 -12.07 14.21
N PHE A 393 -40.09 -11.87 13.42
CA PHE A 393 -39.01 -12.83 13.23
C PHE A 393 -37.71 -12.27 13.83
N GLN A 394 -37.14 -13.00 14.79
CA GLN A 394 -36.23 -12.46 15.81
C GLN A 394 -34.87 -11.98 15.27
N LEU A 395 -34.51 -10.75 15.61
CA LEU A 395 -33.14 -10.35 15.93
C LEU A 395 -33.09 -10.17 17.46
N SER A 396 -32.00 -10.58 18.12
CA SER A 396 -31.91 -10.85 19.57
C SER A 396 -32.31 -9.71 20.54
N ASN A 397 -32.63 -8.51 20.03
CA ASN A 397 -33.04 -7.32 20.80
C ASN A 397 -34.34 -6.65 20.29
N PHE A 398 -35.03 -7.21 19.28
CA PHE A 398 -36.19 -6.54 18.66
C PHE A 398 -37.52 -6.76 19.40
N GLU A 399 -37.64 -7.81 20.21
CA GLU A 399 -38.89 -8.16 20.92
C GLU A 399 -39.41 -7.03 21.81
N SER A 400 -38.52 -6.34 22.54
CA SER A 400 -38.91 -5.24 23.43
C SER A 400 -39.46 -4.01 22.69
N TYR A 401 -39.19 -3.87 21.38
CA TYR A 401 -39.66 -2.76 20.56
C TYR A 401 -40.94 -3.12 19.78
N ALA A 402 -41.09 -4.37 19.37
CA ALA A 402 -42.24 -4.83 18.59
C ALA A 402 -43.58 -4.66 19.32
N GLU A 403 -43.61 -4.82 20.65
CA GLU A 403 -44.82 -4.68 21.47
C GLU A 403 -45.36 -3.24 21.54
N LYS A 404 -44.55 -2.23 21.19
CA LYS A 404 -44.91 -0.80 21.29
C LYS A 404 -45.42 -0.20 19.99
N ILE A 405 -45.34 -0.93 18.87
CA ILE A 405 -45.55 -0.41 17.53
C ILE A 405 -46.71 -1.17 16.89
N CYS A 406 -47.65 -0.49 16.22
CA CYS A 406 -48.74 -1.15 15.50
C CYS A 406 -48.21 -1.94 14.29
N LEU A 407 -48.98 -2.92 13.80
CA LEU A 407 -48.55 -3.78 12.71
C LEU A 407 -48.20 -2.97 11.45
N SER A 408 -49.00 -1.96 11.11
CA SER A 408 -48.75 -1.12 9.94
C SER A 408 -47.41 -0.40 10.01
N ASP A 409 -47.06 0.17 11.16
CA ASP A 409 -45.78 0.86 11.33
C ASP A 409 -44.59 -0.11 11.24
N ARG A 410 -44.72 -1.32 11.80
CA ARG A 410 -43.67 -2.36 11.69
C ARG A 410 -43.41 -2.77 10.25
N VAL A 411 -44.48 -3.02 9.48
CA VAL A 411 -44.41 -3.38 8.07
C VAL A 411 -43.84 -2.23 7.24
N ALA A 412 -44.22 -1.00 7.57
CA ALA A 412 -43.75 0.17 6.85
C ALA A 412 -42.26 0.49 7.12
N LEU A 413 -41.61 -0.15 8.09
CA LEU A 413 -40.16 -0.08 8.33
C LEU A 413 -39.35 -1.01 7.41
N ILE A 414 -39.97 -1.94 6.68
CA ILE A 414 -39.27 -2.92 5.82
C ILE A 414 -38.17 -2.29 4.97
N PRO A 415 -38.41 -1.21 4.19
CA PRO A 415 -37.36 -0.69 3.31
C PRO A 415 -36.18 -0.15 4.11
N ALA A 416 -36.43 0.63 5.17
CA ALA A 416 -35.39 1.18 6.02
C ALA A 416 -34.62 0.08 6.75
N LEU A 417 -35.30 -0.91 7.35
CA LEU A 417 -34.65 -2.02 8.04
C LEU A 417 -33.81 -2.86 7.07
N GLY A 418 -34.37 -3.27 5.94
CA GLY A 418 -33.65 -4.06 4.95
C GLY A 418 -32.44 -3.34 4.38
N LEU A 419 -32.49 -2.01 4.28
CA LEU A 419 -31.34 -1.21 3.90
C LEU A 419 -30.29 -1.08 5.01
N ALA A 420 -30.70 -0.99 6.27
CA ALA A 420 -29.77 -1.02 7.39
C ALA A 420 -28.98 -2.34 7.43
N LEU A 421 -29.62 -3.43 7.00
CA LEU A 421 -29.02 -4.76 6.85
C LEU A 421 -28.23 -4.94 5.53
N SER A 422 -27.91 -3.86 4.81
CA SER A 422 -27.20 -3.95 3.53
C SER A 422 -25.70 -4.14 3.67
N ASP A 423 -25.13 -4.87 2.72
CA ASP A 423 -23.69 -5.04 2.54
C ASP A 423 -23.38 -5.13 1.05
N ASN A 424 -22.24 -4.56 0.62
CA ASN A 424 -21.81 -4.63 -0.79
C ASN A 424 -21.53 -6.07 -1.26
N GLU A 425 -21.37 -7.03 -0.35
CA GLU A 425 -21.24 -8.46 -0.64
C GLU A 425 -22.50 -9.07 -1.28
N TYR A 426 -23.71 -8.68 -0.87
CA TYR A 426 -24.95 -9.33 -1.32
C TYR A 426 -26.10 -8.38 -1.67
N THR A 427 -25.95 -7.09 -1.39
CA THR A 427 -26.91 -6.05 -1.79
C THR A 427 -26.38 -5.33 -3.03
N PRO A 428 -27.12 -5.34 -4.15
CA PRO A 428 -26.79 -4.51 -5.30
C PRO A 428 -26.76 -3.03 -4.91
N ASN A 429 -25.64 -2.37 -5.23
CA ASN A 429 -25.38 -0.97 -4.88
C ASN A 429 -25.35 -0.11 -6.13
N LEU A 430 -26.39 0.71 -6.30
CA LEU A 430 -26.57 1.53 -7.50
C LEU A 430 -25.60 2.73 -7.56
N LEU A 431 -24.90 3.04 -6.47
CA LEU A 431 -23.80 4.02 -6.45
C LEU A 431 -22.47 3.42 -6.92
N PHE A 432 -22.23 2.13 -6.63
CA PHE A 432 -20.99 1.40 -6.93
C PHE A 432 -21.29 0.22 -7.85
N ARG A 433 -21.26 0.46 -9.16
CA ARG A 433 -21.65 -0.53 -10.18
C ARG A 433 -20.63 -1.67 -10.26
N PHE A 434 -20.99 -2.75 -10.96
CA PHE A 434 -20.10 -3.89 -11.22
C PHE A 434 -18.67 -3.49 -11.65
N LYS A 435 -18.52 -2.48 -12.53
CA LYS A 435 -17.21 -1.97 -12.97
C LYS A 435 -16.38 -1.38 -11.84
N ASP A 436 -17.01 -0.73 -10.87
CA ASP A 436 -16.31 -0.13 -9.73
C ASP A 436 -15.89 -1.21 -8.73
N LYS A 437 -16.70 -2.27 -8.57
CA LYS A 437 -16.32 -3.47 -7.81
C LYS A 437 -15.14 -4.19 -8.45
N GLU A 438 -15.11 -4.35 -9.77
CA GLU A 438 -13.99 -4.99 -10.48
C GLU A 438 -12.71 -4.15 -10.42
N LYS A 439 -12.82 -2.82 -10.57
CA LYS A 439 -11.68 -1.91 -10.39
C LYS A 439 -11.13 -1.97 -8.97
N LEU A 440 -11.99 -1.92 -7.95
CA LEU A 440 -11.57 -2.00 -6.56
C LEU A 440 -10.91 -3.35 -6.27
N ALA A 441 -11.48 -4.46 -6.73
CA ALA A 441 -10.89 -5.79 -6.60
C ALA A 441 -9.51 -5.88 -7.30
N ASN A 442 -9.37 -5.29 -8.48
CA ASN A 442 -8.09 -5.24 -9.19
C ASN A 442 -7.08 -4.36 -8.46
N THR A 443 -7.48 -3.18 -7.97
CA THR A 443 -6.62 -2.32 -7.16
C THR A 443 -6.16 -3.04 -5.90
N LEU A 444 -7.05 -3.71 -5.16
CA LEU A 444 -6.68 -4.49 -3.98
C LEU A 444 -5.73 -5.64 -4.32
N ARG A 445 -5.92 -6.36 -5.43
CA ARG A 445 -4.98 -7.39 -5.89
C ARG A 445 -3.61 -6.80 -6.19
N ILE A 446 -3.56 -5.65 -6.88
CA ILE A 446 -2.30 -4.95 -7.17
C ILE A 446 -1.64 -4.48 -5.88
N THR A 447 -2.37 -3.84 -4.97
CA THR A 447 -1.88 -3.40 -3.67
C THR A 447 -1.32 -4.58 -2.86
N ASN A 448 -2.04 -5.70 -2.80
CA ASN A 448 -1.57 -6.91 -2.12
C ASN A 448 -0.32 -7.50 -2.78
N ALA A 449 -0.24 -7.49 -4.11
CA ALA A 449 0.96 -7.93 -4.84
C ALA A 449 2.17 -7.02 -4.58
N VAL A 450 1.96 -5.69 -4.56
CA VAL A 450 3.00 -4.72 -4.20
C VAL A 450 3.47 -4.93 -2.76
N PHE A 451 2.54 -5.14 -1.82
CA PHE A 451 2.89 -5.39 -0.42
C PHE A 451 3.70 -6.68 -0.26
N ALA A 452 3.31 -7.77 -0.95
CA ALA A 452 4.08 -9.01 -0.97
C ALA A 452 5.49 -8.81 -1.56
N ALA A 453 5.62 -8.04 -2.64
CA ALA A 453 6.93 -7.72 -3.22
C ALA A 453 7.81 -6.91 -2.25
N LEU A 454 7.24 -5.92 -1.54
CA LEU A 454 7.94 -5.15 -0.53
C LEU A 454 8.42 -6.03 0.64
N ILE A 455 7.63 -7.00 1.08
CA ILE A 455 8.05 -7.97 2.11
C ILE A 455 9.26 -8.78 1.62
N VAL A 456 9.24 -9.27 0.38
CA VAL A 456 10.37 -10.03 -0.19
C VAL A 456 11.64 -9.18 -0.25
N VAL A 457 11.54 -7.93 -0.70
CA VAL A 457 12.68 -7.00 -0.73
C VAL A 457 13.20 -6.74 0.69
N ALA A 458 12.30 -6.53 1.66
CA ALA A 458 12.68 -6.32 3.06
C ALA A 458 13.42 -7.55 3.64
N LEU A 459 12.98 -8.76 3.30
CA LEU A 459 13.66 -10.00 3.70
C LEU A 459 15.05 -10.12 3.07
N ILE A 460 15.20 -9.79 1.79
CA ILE A 460 16.51 -9.79 1.11
C ILE A 460 17.45 -8.76 1.75
N CYS A 461 16.98 -7.53 1.95
CA CYS A 461 17.77 -6.47 2.61
C CYS A 461 18.14 -6.87 4.04
N GLY A 462 17.20 -7.44 4.80
CA GLY A 462 17.45 -7.97 6.14
C GLY A 462 18.50 -9.09 6.14
N GLY A 463 18.43 -10.00 5.17
CA GLY A 463 19.42 -11.06 4.97
C GLY A 463 20.81 -10.52 4.66
N ILE A 464 20.92 -9.56 3.73
CA ILE A 464 22.19 -8.89 3.39
C ILE A 464 22.75 -8.16 4.61
N PHE A 465 21.91 -7.43 5.35
CA PHE A 465 22.31 -6.72 6.56
C PHE A 465 22.85 -7.69 7.62
N PHE A 466 22.17 -8.81 7.85
CA PHE A 466 22.62 -9.81 8.82
C PHE A 466 23.93 -10.48 8.38
N TYR A 467 24.08 -10.77 7.08
CA TYR A 467 25.33 -11.29 6.51
C TYR A 467 26.49 -10.30 6.69
N GLN A 468 26.30 -9.03 6.33
CA GLN A 468 27.30 -7.99 6.50
C GLN A 468 27.69 -7.82 7.98
N ASN A 469 26.71 -7.82 8.89
CA ASN A 469 26.97 -7.73 10.32
C ASN A 469 27.80 -8.92 10.83
N ARG A 470 27.52 -10.14 10.32
CA ARG A 470 28.34 -11.32 10.64
C ARG A 470 29.77 -11.19 10.14
N VAL A 471 29.96 -10.74 8.90
CA VAL A 471 31.30 -10.52 8.30
C VAL A 471 32.07 -9.44 9.06
N ILE A 472 31.41 -8.32 9.41
CA ILE A 472 32.04 -7.25 10.19
C ILE A 472 32.50 -7.78 11.55
N ASN A 473 31.66 -8.57 12.23
CA ASN A 473 32.01 -9.13 13.52
C ASN A 473 33.18 -10.13 13.42
N GLN A 474 33.24 -10.94 12.35
CA GLN A 474 34.38 -11.81 12.08
C GLN A 474 35.66 -11.00 11.83
N LYS A 475 35.61 -9.99 10.95
CA LYS A 475 36.78 -9.14 10.67
C LYS A 475 37.25 -8.36 11.90
N LYS A 476 36.34 -7.90 12.76
CA LYS A 476 36.71 -7.29 14.05
C LYS A 476 37.45 -8.28 14.95
N ALA A 477 37.00 -9.53 15.01
CA ALA A 477 37.70 -10.58 15.77
C ALA A 477 39.09 -10.86 15.19
N ASP A 478 39.23 -10.92 13.87
CA ASP A 478 40.53 -11.10 13.19
C ASP A 478 41.49 -9.94 13.48
N ILE A 479 41.00 -8.70 13.44
CA ILE A 479 41.80 -7.51 13.78
C ILE A 479 42.31 -7.60 15.21
N ILE A 480 41.44 -7.92 16.18
CA ILE A 480 41.83 -8.07 17.58
C ILE A 480 42.89 -9.17 17.73
N GLN A 481 42.75 -10.28 16.99
CA GLN A 481 43.74 -11.36 17.01
C GLN A 481 45.08 -10.94 16.43
N ILE A 482 45.08 -10.21 15.30
CA ILE A 482 46.29 -9.74 14.63
C ILE A 482 46.99 -8.67 15.48
N GLU A 483 46.25 -7.71 16.05
CA GLU A 483 46.78 -6.73 17.00
C GLU A 483 47.40 -7.40 18.23
N GLY A 484 46.75 -8.45 18.75
CA GLY A 484 47.30 -9.31 19.80
C GLY A 484 48.63 -9.94 19.41
N ARG A 485 48.74 -10.52 18.21
CA ARG A 485 50.02 -11.07 17.70
C ARG A 485 51.06 -9.98 17.49
N LEU A 486 50.68 -8.83 16.92
CA LEU A 486 51.58 -7.71 16.65
C LEU A 486 52.19 -7.14 17.94
N SER A 487 51.44 -7.19 19.04
CA SER A 487 51.93 -6.79 20.36
C SER A 487 53.05 -7.69 20.92
N GLN A 488 53.16 -8.93 20.44
CA GLN A 488 54.25 -9.86 20.80
C GLN A 488 55.57 -9.54 20.09
N TYR A 489 55.52 -8.80 18.97
CA TYR A 489 56.69 -8.46 18.15
C TYR A 489 57.21 -7.03 18.38
N LYS A 490 57.00 -6.47 19.58
CA LYS A 490 57.61 -5.16 19.93
C LYS A 490 59.11 -5.32 20.19
N PRO A 491 59.98 -4.40 19.71
CA PRO A 491 59.65 -3.10 19.11
C PRO A 491 59.37 -3.16 17.60
N LEU A 492 58.39 -2.35 17.16
CA LEU A 492 58.12 -2.11 15.74
C LEU A 492 59.33 -1.38 15.14
N VAL A 493 59.93 -1.97 14.11
CA VAL A 493 61.01 -1.34 13.35
C VAL A 493 60.43 -0.16 12.58
N ASP A 494 60.59 1.03 13.15
CA ASP A 494 60.21 2.29 12.51
C ASP A 494 61.28 2.74 11.51
N GLN A 495 60.89 3.50 10.48
CA GLN A 495 61.77 4.02 9.44
C GLN A 495 62.94 4.82 10.02
N SER A 496 62.72 5.47 11.18
CA SER A 496 63.75 6.18 11.96
C SER A 496 64.83 5.28 12.59
N THR A 497 64.53 3.99 12.78
CA THR A 497 65.45 2.98 13.33
C THR A 497 66.34 2.43 12.23
N ILE A 498 65.78 2.23 11.03
CA ILE A 498 66.53 1.81 9.83
C ILE A 498 67.51 2.90 9.40
N SER A 499 67.09 4.17 9.38
CA SER A 499 67.99 5.28 9.03
C SER A 499 69.21 5.37 9.97
N ARG A 500 69.02 5.16 11.28
CA ARG A 500 70.14 5.11 12.24
C ARG A 500 71.11 3.95 11.98
N MET A 501 70.61 2.78 11.59
CA MET A 501 71.48 1.65 11.22
C MET A 501 72.25 1.93 9.92
N VAL A 502 71.63 2.58 8.96
CA VAL A 502 72.26 2.96 7.68
C VAL A 502 73.34 4.02 7.87
N ASP A 503 73.13 4.98 8.76
CA ASP A 503 74.13 6.01 9.07
C ASP A 503 75.37 5.42 9.76
N GLY A 504 75.18 4.48 10.70
CA GLY A 504 76.30 3.76 11.33
C GLY A 504 77.13 2.92 10.36
N LEU A 505 76.51 2.36 9.31
CA LEU A 505 77.22 1.59 8.27
C LEU A 505 78.04 2.48 7.33
N LYS A 506 77.57 3.69 7.03
CA LYS A 506 78.33 4.64 6.19
C LYS A 506 79.60 5.13 6.87
N GLU A 507 79.55 5.35 8.18
CA GLU A 507 80.71 5.77 8.98
C GLU A 507 81.82 4.70 8.97
N GLN A 508 81.46 3.42 9.13
CA GLN A 508 82.44 2.32 9.04
C GLN A 508 83.07 2.19 7.65
N GLN A 509 82.29 2.39 6.58
CA GLN A 509 82.84 2.35 5.22
C GLN A 509 83.82 3.50 4.94
N GLN A 510 83.55 4.70 5.44
CA GLN A 510 84.47 5.84 5.29
C GLN A 510 85.80 5.59 6.01
N ILE A 511 85.76 5.05 7.24
CA ILE A 511 86.95 4.68 7.99
C ILE A 511 87.78 3.67 7.18
N SER A 512 87.17 2.58 6.69
CA SER A 512 87.88 1.55 5.93
C SER A 512 88.59 2.10 4.67
N LYS A 513 87.95 3.05 3.95
CA LYS A 513 88.52 3.67 2.75
C LYS A 513 89.72 4.55 3.05
N THR A 514 89.66 5.35 4.13
CA THR A 514 90.79 6.19 4.57
C THR A 514 91.98 5.35 5.05
N TYR A 515 91.73 4.20 5.69
CA TYR A 515 92.79 3.26 6.04
C TYR A 515 93.46 2.65 4.80
N SER A 516 92.70 2.25 3.78
CA SER A 516 93.25 1.67 2.55
C SER A 516 94.16 2.65 1.79
N GLU A 517 93.80 3.93 1.72
CA GLU A 517 94.60 4.94 1.02
C GLU A 517 95.88 5.31 1.79
N ARG A 518 95.82 5.37 3.13
CA ARG A 518 96.97 5.75 3.97
C ARG A 518 98.12 4.74 3.94
N TYR A 519 97.82 3.45 3.83
CA TYR A 519 98.83 2.38 3.90
C TYR A 519 99.23 1.80 2.54
N LEU A 520 98.71 2.34 1.43
CA LEU A 520 99.01 1.85 0.07
C LEU A 520 100.51 1.92 -0.26
N GLY A 521 101.20 3.01 0.10
CA GLY A 521 102.64 3.14 -0.13
C GLY A 521 103.47 2.08 0.59
N MET A 522 103.08 1.71 1.82
CA MET A 522 103.73 0.65 2.59
C MET A 522 103.48 -0.73 1.97
N ALA A 523 102.28 -0.97 1.46
CA ALA A 523 101.95 -2.22 0.79
C ALA A 523 102.77 -2.40 -0.50
N VAL A 524 102.94 -1.34 -1.30
CA VAL A 524 103.76 -1.37 -2.54
C VAL A 524 105.22 -1.71 -2.25
N ILE A 525 105.81 -1.11 -1.22
CA ILE A 525 107.20 -1.37 -0.83
C ILE A 525 107.35 -2.81 -0.31
N SER A 526 106.41 -3.28 0.51
CA SER A 526 106.44 -4.64 1.05
C SER A 526 106.35 -5.69 -0.06
N GLU A 527 105.44 -5.50 -1.01
CA GLU A 527 105.26 -6.41 -2.15
C GLU A 527 106.48 -6.39 -3.07
N LEU A 528 107.08 -5.21 -3.31
CA LEU A 528 108.28 -5.13 -4.13
C LEU A 528 109.49 -5.79 -3.45
N SER A 529 109.62 -5.63 -2.14
CA SER A 529 110.69 -6.25 -1.37
C SER A 529 110.57 -7.76 -1.32
N SER A 530 109.36 -8.33 -1.27
CA SER A 530 109.16 -9.79 -1.25
C SER A 530 109.48 -10.44 -2.59
N LEU A 531 109.21 -9.74 -3.70
CA LEU A 531 109.41 -10.25 -5.05
C LEU A 531 110.85 -10.08 -5.58
N THR A 532 111.66 -9.22 -4.95
CA THR A 532 113.04 -8.95 -5.37
C THR A 532 113.99 -10.09 -4.94
N PRO A 533 114.59 -10.84 -5.88
CA PRO A 533 115.54 -11.91 -5.57
C PRO A 533 116.85 -11.37 -4.98
N LYS A 534 117.58 -12.18 -4.21
CA LYS A 534 118.84 -11.78 -3.54
C LYS A 534 119.95 -11.30 -4.48
N ASN A 535 119.93 -11.74 -5.74
CA ASN A 535 120.91 -11.36 -6.77
C ASN A 535 120.54 -10.07 -7.52
N ILE A 536 119.41 -9.45 -7.20
CA ILE A 536 118.98 -8.16 -7.74
C ILE A 536 119.00 -7.12 -6.61
N ARG A 537 119.62 -5.97 -6.86
CA ARG A 537 119.60 -4.84 -5.92
C ARG A 537 118.93 -3.65 -6.56
N LEU A 538 117.88 -3.14 -5.92
CA LEU A 538 117.20 -1.93 -6.33
C LEU A 538 118.00 -0.72 -5.84
N ILE A 539 118.29 0.20 -6.74
CA ILE A 539 119.04 1.43 -6.45
C ILE A 539 118.08 2.59 -6.21
N ASN A 540 117.04 2.67 -7.04
CA ASN A 540 116.11 3.78 -7.01
C ASN A 540 114.68 3.28 -7.21
N LEU A 541 113.75 3.91 -6.48
CA LEU A 541 112.34 3.63 -6.54
C LEU A 541 111.59 4.96 -6.57
N LYS A 542 110.94 5.26 -7.68
CA LYS A 542 110.10 6.46 -7.82
C LYS A 542 108.65 6.04 -7.97
N ALA A 543 107.84 6.32 -6.94
CA ALA A 543 106.42 5.99 -6.92
C ALA A 543 105.58 7.28 -6.98
N ASP A 544 104.67 7.35 -7.96
CA ASP A 544 103.58 8.31 -7.99
C ASP A 544 102.27 7.57 -7.66
N LEU A 545 101.82 7.76 -6.42
CA LEU A 545 100.69 7.01 -5.84
C LEU A 545 99.37 7.81 -5.83
N GLY A 546 99.35 9.03 -6.40
CA GLY A 546 98.23 9.96 -6.30
C GLY A 546 98.23 10.76 -4.99
N GLY A 547 97.84 12.03 -5.05
CA GLY A 547 98.01 12.98 -3.95
C GLY A 547 97.07 12.76 -2.76
N PHE A 548 97.61 12.93 -1.55
CA PHE A 548 96.86 13.05 -0.30
C PHE A 548 96.28 14.47 -0.17
N ALA A 549 94.96 14.62 -0.18
CA ALA A 549 94.32 15.87 0.24
C ALA A 549 94.17 15.86 1.77
N SER A 550 95.14 16.42 2.48
CA SER A 550 95.04 16.68 3.91
C SER A 550 94.35 18.01 4.18
N GLY A 551 93.14 17.95 4.77
CA GLY A 551 92.57 19.00 5.62
C GLY A 551 92.24 20.35 4.99
N GLN A 552 90.97 20.53 4.60
CA GLN A 552 90.21 21.78 4.74
C GLN A 552 88.72 21.51 4.48
N GLU A 553 87.86 22.11 5.32
CA GLU A 553 86.39 22.05 5.27
C GLU A 553 85.81 22.86 4.07
N PRO A 554 84.49 22.75 3.78
CA PRO A 554 83.93 22.33 2.50
C PRO A 554 83.58 23.50 1.54
N PRO A 555 83.32 23.21 0.26
CA PRO A 555 82.42 24.05 -0.53
C PRO A 555 81.18 23.31 -1.01
N LYS A 556 80.03 23.95 -0.79
CA LYS A 556 78.78 23.70 -1.51
C LYS A 556 78.98 24.02 -3.00
N LYS A 557 78.59 23.09 -3.89
CA LYS A 557 77.60 23.28 -4.98
C LYS A 557 77.84 22.36 -6.18
N ASP A 558 76.71 21.94 -6.73
CA ASP A 558 76.42 21.72 -8.14
C ASP A 558 77.18 20.61 -8.88
N ILE A 559 76.43 19.55 -9.11
CA ILE A 559 76.70 18.48 -10.07
C ILE A 559 76.81 19.13 -11.46
N LYS A 560 78.03 19.30 -11.94
CA LYS A 560 78.35 19.29 -13.37
C LYS A 560 79.49 18.32 -13.63
N THR A 561 79.11 17.27 -14.34
CA THR A 561 79.94 16.34 -15.11
C THR A 561 81.20 16.97 -15.68
N SER A 562 82.36 16.52 -15.20
CA SER A 562 83.61 16.55 -15.97
C SER A 562 84.59 15.47 -15.45
N GLY A 563 85.08 14.66 -16.39
CA GLY A 563 86.37 13.97 -16.36
C GLY A 563 86.65 13.00 -15.20
N LYS A 564 86.48 11.68 -15.45
CA LYS A 564 87.37 10.67 -14.87
C LYS A 564 88.81 11.01 -15.25
N ASN A 565 89.52 11.73 -14.41
CA ASN A 565 90.97 11.74 -14.45
C ASN A 565 91.43 10.41 -13.86
N ASP A 566 91.66 9.42 -14.73
CA ASP A 566 92.46 8.23 -14.40
C ASP A 566 93.82 8.72 -13.88
N VAL A 567 93.97 8.81 -12.56
CA VAL A 567 95.26 9.05 -11.93
C VAL A 567 96.04 7.74 -12.07
N LYS A 568 96.69 7.56 -13.22
CA LYS A 568 97.53 6.40 -13.50
C LYS A 568 98.70 6.40 -12.50
N ARG A 569 98.55 5.67 -11.40
CA ARG A 569 99.60 5.42 -10.42
C ARG A 569 100.75 4.68 -11.10
N LYS A 570 101.94 5.27 -11.10
CA LYS A 570 103.13 4.77 -11.79
C LYS A 570 104.26 4.54 -10.81
N LEU A 571 104.99 3.46 -11.03
CA LEU A 571 106.16 3.06 -10.26
C LEU A 571 107.31 2.84 -11.23
N VAL A 572 108.42 3.55 -11.02
CA VAL A 572 109.66 3.38 -11.80
C VAL A 572 110.71 2.80 -10.88
N ILE A 573 111.31 1.69 -11.32
CA ILE A 573 112.28 0.92 -10.56
C ILE A 573 113.58 0.86 -11.34
N GLU A 574 114.68 1.16 -10.66
CA GLU A 574 116.03 1.06 -11.19
C GLU A 574 116.84 0.09 -10.33
N GLY A 575 117.57 -0.83 -10.96
CA GLY A 575 118.34 -1.83 -10.24
C GLY A 575 119.49 -2.45 -11.03
N LEU A 576 120.30 -3.22 -10.30
CA LEU A 576 121.43 -3.99 -10.82
C LEU A 576 121.19 -5.47 -10.59
N VAL A 577 121.44 -6.28 -11.61
CA VAL A 577 121.46 -7.74 -11.53
C VAL A 577 122.91 -8.20 -11.45
N PHE A 578 123.22 -9.01 -10.43
CA PHE A 578 124.53 -9.63 -10.21
C PHE A 578 124.46 -11.12 -10.55
N GLY A 579 125.52 -11.67 -11.15
CA GLY A 579 125.61 -13.09 -11.52
C GLY A 579 126.57 -13.33 -12.68
N ASP A 580 126.63 -14.56 -13.17
CA ASP A 580 127.46 -14.92 -14.33
C ASP A 580 126.91 -14.26 -15.60
N ARG A 581 127.80 -13.80 -16.48
CA ARG A 581 127.44 -13.05 -17.71
C ARG A 581 126.39 -13.74 -18.59
N ASN A 582 126.35 -15.08 -18.60
CA ASN A 582 125.38 -15.87 -19.35
C ASN A 582 123.99 -15.98 -18.69
N THR A 583 123.83 -15.51 -17.45
CA THR A 583 122.61 -15.66 -16.62
C THR A 583 121.97 -14.33 -16.20
N LEU A 584 122.57 -13.20 -16.57
CA LEU A 584 122.10 -11.86 -16.20
C LEU A 584 120.74 -11.55 -16.84
N GLU A 585 120.59 -11.78 -18.14
CA GLU A 585 119.33 -11.53 -18.86
C GLU A 585 118.20 -12.47 -18.41
N SER A 586 118.52 -13.75 -18.17
CA SER A 586 117.54 -14.72 -17.67
C SER A 586 117.07 -14.38 -16.25
N SER A 587 117.96 -13.84 -15.41
CA SER A 587 117.62 -13.39 -14.05
C SER A 587 116.69 -12.18 -14.06
N LEU A 588 116.92 -11.21 -14.97
CA LEU A 588 116.02 -10.08 -15.17
C LEU A 588 114.65 -10.54 -15.69
N ALA A 589 114.62 -11.44 -16.67
CA ALA A 589 113.37 -11.98 -17.22
C ALA A 589 112.56 -12.72 -16.14
N GLY A 590 113.23 -13.51 -15.29
CA GLY A 590 112.61 -14.18 -14.15
C GLY A 590 112.02 -13.21 -13.11
N PHE A 591 112.69 -12.10 -12.84
CA PHE A 591 112.18 -11.05 -11.97
C PHE A 591 110.94 -10.35 -12.55
N ILE A 592 110.93 -10.08 -13.86
CA ILE A 592 109.77 -9.48 -14.54
C ILE A 592 108.55 -10.40 -14.49
N ILE A 593 108.74 -11.72 -14.62
CA ILE A 593 107.64 -12.68 -14.48
C ILE A 593 107.04 -12.63 -13.07
N ARG A 594 107.88 -12.62 -12.03
CA ARG A 594 107.41 -12.50 -10.64
C ARG A 594 106.64 -11.20 -10.38
N LEU A 595 107.10 -10.10 -10.96
CA LEU A 595 106.37 -8.83 -10.87
C LEU A 595 105.02 -8.88 -11.60
N LYS A 596 104.91 -9.62 -12.72
CA LYS A 596 103.64 -9.81 -13.44
C LYS A 596 102.65 -10.73 -12.70
N GLU A 597 103.14 -11.63 -11.86
CA GLU A 597 102.30 -12.53 -11.05
C GLU A 597 101.68 -11.85 -9.83
N SER A 598 102.22 -10.70 -9.38
CA SER A 598 101.64 -9.94 -8.28
C SER A 598 100.28 -9.34 -8.67
N PRO A 599 99.26 -9.43 -7.79
CA PRO A 599 97.98 -8.78 -8.02
C PRO A 599 98.08 -7.25 -7.98
N MET A 600 99.17 -6.67 -7.47
CA MET A 600 99.32 -5.23 -7.30
C MET A 600 99.91 -4.52 -8.52
N PHE A 601 100.72 -5.21 -9.33
CA PHE A 601 101.48 -4.63 -10.43
C PHE A 601 100.90 -5.02 -11.80
N ARG A 602 100.70 -4.04 -12.70
CA ARG A 602 100.19 -4.23 -14.07
C ARG A 602 101.05 -3.45 -15.08
N LYS A 603 101.10 -3.94 -16.33
CA LYS A 603 101.80 -3.27 -17.46
C LYS A 603 103.26 -2.91 -17.14
N ILE A 604 104.10 -3.93 -17.04
CA ILE A 604 105.53 -3.80 -16.78
C ILE A 604 106.28 -3.61 -18.11
N ASN A 605 106.95 -2.47 -18.28
CA ASN A 605 107.73 -2.12 -19.46
C ASN A 605 109.20 -1.86 -19.09
N ILE A 606 110.13 -2.45 -19.84
CA ILE A 606 111.57 -2.20 -19.67
C ILE A 606 111.92 -0.94 -20.47
N GLN A 607 112.46 0.09 -19.81
CA GLN A 607 112.92 1.30 -20.49
C GLN A 607 114.37 1.18 -20.95
N LYS A 608 115.23 0.57 -20.14
CA LYS A 608 116.66 0.40 -20.41
C LYS A 608 117.12 -0.92 -19.80
N ASN A 609 117.89 -1.71 -20.53
CA ASN A 609 118.69 -2.81 -19.99
C ASN A 609 120.03 -2.86 -20.71
N GLY A 610 121.14 -2.93 -19.98
CA GLY A 610 122.47 -2.96 -20.56
C GLY A 610 123.51 -3.49 -19.56
N ILE A 611 124.51 -4.20 -20.07
CA ILE A 611 125.63 -4.67 -19.25
C ILE A 611 126.62 -3.52 -19.10
N GLU A 612 126.81 -3.08 -17.86
CA GLU A 612 127.74 -2.01 -17.51
C GLU A 612 128.79 -2.57 -16.53
N PRO A 613 130.08 -2.20 -16.67
CA PRO A 613 131.10 -2.64 -15.73
C PRO A 613 130.85 -1.98 -14.37
N PHE A 614 130.66 -2.77 -13.32
CA PHE A 614 130.44 -2.28 -11.97
C PHE A 614 131.43 -2.90 -11.00
N ARG A 615 132.44 -2.12 -10.63
CA ARG A 615 133.61 -2.56 -9.85
C ARG A 615 134.46 -3.60 -10.59
N LYS A 616 134.49 -4.85 -10.11
CA LYS A 616 135.34 -5.95 -10.63
C LYS A 616 134.57 -6.96 -11.50
N ASP A 617 133.25 -6.83 -11.60
CA ASP A 617 132.37 -7.75 -12.33
C ASP A 617 131.45 -6.98 -13.32
N ASP A 618 131.00 -7.67 -14.37
CA ASP A 618 129.98 -7.18 -15.31
C ASP A 618 128.59 -7.34 -14.66
N VAL A 619 127.82 -6.26 -14.53
CA VAL A 619 126.45 -6.31 -14.01
C VAL A 619 125.46 -5.79 -15.04
N LEU A 620 124.21 -6.25 -14.96
CA LEU A 620 123.15 -5.75 -15.83
C LEU A 620 122.37 -4.65 -15.11
N HIS A 621 122.45 -3.41 -15.63
CA HIS A 621 121.65 -2.28 -15.18
C HIS A 621 120.31 -2.26 -15.90
N PHE A 622 119.22 -2.10 -15.15
CA PHE A 622 117.88 -2.02 -15.71
C PHE A 622 117.06 -0.89 -15.11
N VAL A 623 116.14 -0.36 -15.93
CA VAL A 623 115.08 0.56 -15.53
C VAL A 623 113.76 0.01 -16.04
N ILE A 624 112.80 -0.17 -15.14
CA ILE A 624 111.48 -0.74 -15.41
C ILE A 624 110.39 0.23 -14.95
N ASP A 625 109.43 0.47 -15.84
CA ASP A 625 108.17 1.15 -15.54
C ASP A 625 107.08 0.14 -15.23
N ILE A 626 106.31 0.40 -14.19
CA ILE A 626 105.20 -0.43 -13.71
C ILE A 626 104.00 0.47 -13.44
N ALA A 627 102.80 0.05 -13.84
CA ALA A 627 101.54 0.68 -13.43
C ALA A 627 100.93 -0.09 -12.25
N LEU A 628 100.37 0.59 -11.27
CA LEU A 628 99.71 -0.06 -10.13
C LEU A 628 98.23 -0.36 -10.45
N MET A 629 97.67 -1.41 -9.84
CA MET A 629 96.24 -1.69 -9.91
C MET A 629 95.44 -0.63 -9.12
N GLU A 630 94.35 -0.14 -9.70
CA GLU A 630 93.36 0.66 -8.96
C GLU A 630 92.48 -0.27 -8.12
N SER A 631 92.37 0.03 -6.82
CA SER A 631 91.51 -0.68 -5.85
C SER A 631 90.05 -0.29 -6.00
#